data_AF-A0A850SBZ0-F1
#
_entry.id   AF-A0A850SBZ0-F1
#
_cell.length_a   1.000
_cell.length_b   1.000
_cell.length_c   1.000
_cell.angle_alpha   90.00
_cell.angle_beta   90.00
_cell.angle_gamma   90.00
#
_symmetry.space_group_name_H-M   'P 1'
#
loop_
_entity.id
_entity.type
_entity.pdbx_description
1 polymer ?
#
loop_
_entity_poly.entity_id
_entity_poly.type
_entity_poly.pdbx_seq_one_letter_code
_entity_poly.pdbx_strand_id
1 'polypeptide(L)'
;MPPDSAAPFILGYSASHNGAACLLKGETIVAAIQEERLAGEKRARIQRADESLAIRYCLQAAGIEAKDLAMVVGAHFSGQALEGATFWPAGAPVRFECVPHHLAHAVGAFATSGFDEAAVLVIDGQGGYEEFLPESERRNIRRAGVPALKRFSEIVTIYRATGDGVDCVEKHVGDWIPEMERLTAEHGMQRFGSLGGMYAAAAHAIFGDAMDSGKVMGLSALGAPAHAVEELFRIRPDGGFDFFDGVVARYADNRRWPDHRDDYIGLAASVQRAVEVAVLELARRARALTGLKRLCYTGGVALNAVANEKLIRAKIFDEVFLQPAAEDSGPAIGAAYHGLALLTGTARGAPSVHDSAGRRYADSEVDAAIGRTPGIEVVHRGDTIDKAVELLVSGAIVGWFDGGSELGPRALGHRSLLCDPRPADAKEKMNLKVKHREPFRPFAPIIPEEKAAQWFDTPAHAPFSPVMLRVFPFKDEKAKSAVPAVVHYDGTGRLQTLRRASHPRLYTLVEAFAARTGVPIVLNTSFNVMGEPIIETPEDALFSLLYTAVDYCVFERTIVRRAPGFKHLLDLRPRLNLKSYRVETSFADGRAATQHIVEALTPWGPRRNGLHPASAAAIQRMDGRATGRDILKAIAPSTGLDERTMAALLHGLRRRYVISLS
;
A
#
# COMPACT_ATOMS: atom_id res chain seq x y z
N MET A 1 -13.20 17.96 17.21
CA MET A 1 -14.14 17.84 18.34
C MET A 1 -14.05 16.42 18.87
N PRO A 2 -14.26 16.15 20.17
CA PRO A 2 -14.46 14.77 20.62
C PRO A 2 -15.67 14.18 19.88
N PRO A 3 -15.62 12.90 19.47
CA PRO A 3 -16.75 12.27 18.79
C PRO A 3 -17.98 12.34 19.69
N ASP A 4 -19.12 12.71 19.11
CA ASP A 4 -20.41 12.64 19.80
C ASP A 4 -20.60 11.21 20.33
N SER A 5 -20.77 11.09 21.65
CA SER A 5 -20.95 9.80 22.31
C SER A 5 -22.13 9.00 21.73
N ALA A 6 -23.16 9.69 21.22
CA ALA A 6 -24.34 9.10 20.60
C ALA A 6 -24.13 8.69 19.14
N ALA A 7 -23.04 9.10 18.48
CA ALA A 7 -22.81 8.78 17.08
C ALA A 7 -22.70 7.26 16.83
N PRO A 8 -23.15 6.73 15.69
CA PRO A 8 -23.05 5.30 15.40
C PRO A 8 -21.60 4.88 15.14
N PHE A 9 -21.26 3.64 15.50
CA PHE A 9 -20.06 2.97 15.00
C PHE A 9 -20.38 2.23 13.70
N ILE A 10 -19.57 2.46 12.67
CA ILE A 10 -19.78 1.87 11.34
C ILE A 10 -18.47 1.28 10.85
N LEU A 11 -18.49 -0.01 10.52
CA LEU A 11 -17.33 -0.73 10.01
C LEU A 11 -17.44 -0.89 8.50
N GLY A 12 -16.52 -0.30 7.75
CA GLY A 12 -16.29 -0.60 6.34
C GLY A 12 -15.13 -1.58 6.17
N TYR A 13 -15.21 -2.47 5.18
CA TYR A 13 -14.09 -3.32 4.81
C TYR A 13 -14.00 -3.50 3.28
N SER A 14 -12.80 -3.80 2.80
CA SER A 14 -12.52 -4.18 1.43
C SER A 14 -12.02 -5.62 1.37
N ALA A 15 -12.69 -6.47 0.59
CA ALA A 15 -12.35 -7.88 0.41
C ALA A 15 -11.50 -8.15 -0.85
N SER A 16 -10.68 -7.17 -1.27
CA SER A 16 -9.79 -7.31 -2.42
C SER A 16 -8.41 -7.90 -2.06
N HIS A 17 -7.54 -7.96 -3.07
CA HIS A 17 -6.11 -8.27 -3.00
C HIS A 17 -5.24 -7.25 -2.23
N ASN A 18 -5.82 -6.31 -1.49
CA ASN A 18 -5.17 -5.53 -0.43
C ASN A 18 -6.22 -5.28 0.66
N GLY A 19 -6.67 -6.36 1.29
CA GLY A 19 -7.79 -6.30 2.22
C GLY A 19 -7.56 -5.28 3.33
N ALA A 20 -8.58 -4.53 3.69
CA ALA A 20 -8.48 -3.47 4.70
C ALA A 20 -9.80 -3.29 5.44
N ALA A 21 -9.73 -2.73 6.64
CA ALA A 21 -10.88 -2.33 7.43
C ALA A 21 -10.76 -0.86 7.83
N CYS A 22 -11.90 -0.19 7.97
CA CYS A 22 -12.03 1.19 8.43
C CYS A 22 -13.22 1.28 9.38
N LEU A 23 -13.01 1.79 10.59
CA LEU A 23 -14.04 2.01 11.58
C LEU A 23 -14.28 3.50 11.77
N LEU A 24 -15.54 3.90 11.59
CA LEU A 24 -16.03 5.24 11.88
C LEU A 24 -16.73 5.29 13.23
N LYS A 25 -16.66 6.46 13.88
CA LYS A 25 -17.60 6.91 14.92
C LYS A 25 -18.19 8.24 14.45
N GLY A 26 -19.43 8.21 13.97
CA GLY A 26 -20.00 9.33 13.20
C GLY A 26 -19.15 9.61 11.96
N GLU A 27 -18.73 10.87 11.77
CA GLU A 27 -17.95 11.32 10.61
C GLU A 27 -16.43 11.07 10.75
N THR A 28 -15.97 10.58 11.90
CA THR A 28 -14.54 10.46 12.24
C THR A 28 -14.03 9.04 12.05
N ILE A 29 -12.93 8.87 11.31
CA ILE A 29 -12.17 7.62 11.26
C ILE A 29 -11.46 7.41 12.60
N VAL A 30 -11.85 6.35 13.30
CA VAL A 30 -11.26 5.95 14.59
C VAL A 30 -10.04 5.06 14.37
N ALA A 31 -10.16 4.11 13.44
CA ALA A 31 -9.08 3.22 13.05
C ALA A 31 -9.26 2.76 11.60
N ALA A 32 -8.19 2.69 10.83
CA ALA A 32 -8.17 1.99 9.55
C ALA A 32 -6.81 1.35 9.30
N ILE A 33 -6.81 0.13 8.77
CA ILE A 33 -5.59 -0.63 8.53
C ILE A 33 -5.76 -1.70 7.46
N GLN A 34 -4.66 -2.03 6.77
CA GLN A 34 -4.60 -3.14 5.83
C GLN A 34 -4.31 -4.47 6.56
N GLU A 35 -4.98 -5.53 6.13
CA GLU A 35 -4.79 -6.90 6.62
C GLU A 35 -3.32 -7.33 6.48
N GLU A 36 -2.62 -6.93 5.41
CA GLU A 36 -1.21 -7.26 5.20
C GLU A 36 -0.28 -6.77 6.33
N ARG A 37 -0.57 -5.59 6.90
CA ARG A 37 0.24 -4.98 7.97
C ARG A 37 0.23 -5.85 9.24
N LEU A 38 -0.85 -6.60 9.44
CA LEU A 38 -1.07 -7.46 10.60
C LEU A 38 -0.67 -8.90 10.29
N ALA A 39 -0.98 -9.35 9.08
CA ALA A 39 -0.67 -10.67 8.54
C ALA A 39 0.82 -10.99 8.48
N GLY A 40 1.65 -10.00 8.14
CA GLY A 40 3.01 -10.25 7.65
C GLY A 40 3.05 -10.86 6.24
N GLU A 41 1.96 -10.72 5.48
CA GLU A 41 1.80 -11.27 4.13
C GLU A 41 1.33 -10.14 3.21
N LYS A 42 2.16 -9.78 2.22
CA LYS A 42 1.82 -8.72 1.27
C LYS A 42 0.56 -9.09 0.51
N ARG A 43 -0.32 -8.11 0.27
CA ARG A 43 -1.56 -8.29 -0.50
C ARG A 43 -2.54 -9.28 0.17
N ALA A 44 -2.41 -9.47 1.49
CA ALA A 44 -3.34 -10.32 2.24
C ALA A 44 -4.77 -9.80 2.06
N ARG A 45 -5.70 -10.74 1.86
CA ARG A 45 -7.12 -10.47 1.64
C ARG A 45 -7.88 -10.62 2.94
N ILE A 46 -9.01 -9.90 3.04
CA ILE A 46 -10.06 -10.24 4.00
C ILE A 46 -10.98 -11.25 3.31
N GLN A 47 -10.89 -12.52 3.71
CA GLN A 47 -11.72 -13.60 3.15
C GLN A 47 -12.94 -13.91 4.02
N ARG A 48 -12.80 -13.78 5.34
CA ARG A 48 -13.86 -14.04 6.32
C ARG A 48 -13.74 -13.04 7.46
N ALA A 49 -14.87 -12.66 8.04
CA ALA A 49 -14.88 -11.70 9.15
C ALA A 49 -14.22 -12.27 10.42
N ASP A 50 -14.42 -13.56 10.72
CA ASP A 50 -13.90 -14.22 11.91
C ASP A 50 -12.36 -14.39 11.90
N GLU A 51 -11.76 -14.37 10.71
CA GLU A 51 -10.31 -14.52 10.50
C GLU A 51 -9.59 -13.19 10.18
N SER A 52 -10.33 -12.10 9.98
CA SER A 52 -9.72 -10.80 9.68
C SER A 52 -9.06 -10.19 10.90
N LEU A 53 -7.75 -9.98 10.81
CA LEU A 53 -7.00 -9.24 11.80
C LEU A 53 -7.34 -7.75 11.73
N ALA A 54 -7.59 -7.20 10.54
CA ALA A 54 -7.89 -5.77 10.35
C ALA A 54 -9.21 -5.36 11.02
N ILE A 55 -10.26 -6.17 10.89
CA ILE A 55 -11.54 -5.93 11.57
C ILE A 55 -11.34 -5.93 13.09
N ARG A 56 -10.70 -6.97 13.63
CA ARG A 56 -10.45 -7.09 15.07
C ARG A 56 -9.56 -5.97 15.60
N TYR A 57 -8.54 -5.58 14.84
CA TYR A 57 -7.68 -4.44 15.16
C TYR A 57 -8.49 -3.15 15.32
N CYS A 58 -9.40 -2.85 14.39
CA CYS A 58 -10.19 -1.63 14.44
C CYS A 58 -11.12 -1.61 15.66
N LEU A 59 -11.80 -2.74 15.95
CA LEU A 59 -12.67 -2.86 17.13
C LEU A 59 -11.87 -2.71 18.44
N GLN A 60 -10.72 -3.39 18.54
CA GLN A 60 -9.83 -3.28 19.70
C GLN A 60 -9.27 -1.87 19.89
N ALA A 61 -8.90 -1.18 18.80
CA ALA A 61 -8.41 0.20 18.86
C ALA A 61 -9.46 1.18 19.39
N ALA A 62 -10.74 0.92 19.11
CA ALA A 62 -11.87 1.70 19.63
C ALA A 62 -12.37 1.22 21.01
N GLY A 63 -11.89 0.08 21.51
CA GLY A 63 -12.35 -0.52 22.77
C GLY A 63 -13.81 -1.00 22.73
N ILE A 64 -14.29 -1.43 21.55
CA ILE A 64 -15.66 -1.92 21.35
C ILE A 64 -15.69 -3.37 20.89
N GLU A 65 -16.86 -3.99 20.98
CA GLU A 65 -17.14 -5.31 20.43
C GLU A 65 -18.00 -5.20 19.16
N ALA A 66 -18.11 -6.31 18.41
CA ALA A 66 -18.92 -6.34 17.18
C ALA A 66 -20.40 -6.01 17.41
N LYS A 67 -20.93 -6.24 18.63
CA LYS A 67 -22.32 -5.91 19.01
C LYS A 67 -22.60 -4.41 19.11
N ASP A 68 -21.54 -3.59 19.25
CA ASP A 68 -21.64 -2.14 19.42
C ASP A 68 -21.71 -1.41 18.07
N LEU A 69 -21.53 -2.13 16.96
CA LEU A 69 -21.65 -1.60 15.60
C LEU A 69 -23.12 -1.36 15.26
N ALA A 70 -23.40 -0.20 14.65
CA ALA A 70 -24.69 0.06 14.04
C ALA A 70 -24.80 -0.59 12.65
N MET A 71 -23.69 -0.64 11.91
CA MET A 71 -23.65 -1.16 10.55
C MET A 71 -22.26 -1.68 10.17
N VAL A 72 -22.26 -2.70 9.30
CA VAL A 72 -21.09 -3.26 8.62
C VAL A 72 -21.32 -3.18 7.11
N VAL A 73 -20.37 -2.63 6.37
CA VAL A 73 -20.46 -2.47 4.92
C VAL A 73 -19.25 -3.06 4.23
N GLY A 74 -19.47 -3.94 3.25
CA GLY A 74 -18.41 -4.53 2.44
C GLY A 74 -18.31 -3.93 1.05
N ALA A 75 -17.09 -3.53 0.64
CA ALA A 75 -16.78 -3.28 -0.77
C ALA A 75 -16.37 -4.60 -1.46
N HIS A 76 -17.13 -5.01 -2.48
CA HIS A 76 -16.99 -6.31 -3.11
C HIS A 76 -17.00 -6.27 -4.64
N PHE A 77 -16.34 -7.28 -5.22
CA PHE A 77 -16.34 -7.56 -6.65
C PHE A 77 -17.58 -8.37 -7.08
N SER A 78 -18.06 -9.25 -6.20
CA SER A 78 -19.09 -10.25 -6.47
C SER A 78 -20.46 -9.92 -5.87
N GLY A 79 -20.61 -8.76 -5.22
CA GLY A 79 -21.86 -8.37 -4.53
C GLY A 79 -22.24 -9.24 -3.33
N GLN A 80 -21.39 -10.19 -2.91
CA GLN A 80 -21.66 -11.06 -1.77
C GLN A 80 -20.99 -10.53 -0.50
N ALA A 81 -21.75 -10.38 0.58
CA ALA A 81 -21.23 -10.02 1.90
C ALA A 81 -20.26 -11.08 2.44
N LEU A 82 -19.36 -10.68 3.36
CA LEU A 82 -18.44 -11.62 4.00
C LEU A 82 -19.22 -12.65 4.83
N GLU A 83 -18.92 -13.92 4.62
CA GLU A 83 -19.34 -14.99 5.51
C GLU A 83 -18.65 -14.87 6.88
N GLY A 84 -19.36 -15.27 7.95
CA GLY A 84 -18.84 -15.19 9.33
C GLY A 84 -19.91 -15.08 10.40
N ALA A 85 -21.04 -15.80 10.26
CA ALA A 85 -22.20 -15.67 11.14
C ALA A 85 -21.90 -15.85 12.64
N THR A 86 -20.82 -16.54 13.01
CA THR A 86 -20.41 -16.74 14.40
C THR A 86 -19.57 -15.60 14.98
N PHE A 87 -18.96 -14.76 14.14
CA PHE A 87 -18.25 -13.57 14.61
C PHE A 87 -19.23 -12.46 14.96
N TRP A 88 -20.30 -12.36 14.18
CA TRP A 88 -21.36 -11.39 14.39
C TRP A 88 -22.31 -11.89 15.48
N PRO A 89 -22.56 -11.11 16.55
CA PRO A 89 -23.38 -11.57 17.66
C PRO A 89 -24.83 -11.80 17.20
N ALA A 90 -25.32 -13.03 17.41
CA ALA A 90 -26.70 -13.39 17.10
C ALA A 90 -27.68 -12.49 17.88
N GLY A 91 -28.63 -11.88 17.17
CA GLY A 91 -29.63 -10.98 17.76
C GLY A 91 -29.14 -9.56 18.04
N ALA A 92 -27.88 -9.21 17.74
CA ALA A 92 -27.44 -7.82 17.78
C ALA A 92 -28.07 -7.03 16.62
N PRO A 93 -28.48 -5.75 16.83
CA PRO A 93 -29.15 -4.94 15.83
C PRO A 93 -28.18 -4.37 14.75
N VAL A 94 -27.17 -5.14 14.34
CA VAL A 94 -26.17 -4.74 13.35
C VAL A 94 -26.75 -4.90 11.94
N ARG A 95 -26.73 -3.84 11.14
CA ARG A 95 -27.13 -3.90 9.73
C ARG A 95 -25.94 -4.28 8.85
N PHE A 96 -26.18 -5.08 7.81
CA PHE A 96 -25.15 -5.52 6.87
C PHE A 96 -25.48 -5.05 5.46
N GLU A 97 -24.53 -4.42 4.80
CA GLU A 97 -24.68 -3.89 3.45
C GLU A 97 -23.48 -4.21 2.58
N CYS A 98 -23.67 -4.16 1.26
CA CYS A 98 -22.60 -4.22 0.28
C CYS A 98 -22.66 -2.99 -0.62
N VAL A 99 -21.49 -2.50 -1.01
CA VAL A 99 -21.35 -1.37 -1.93
C VAL A 99 -20.50 -1.81 -3.14
N PRO A 100 -20.85 -1.39 -4.38
CA PRO A 100 -20.01 -1.64 -5.55
C PRO A 100 -18.58 -1.12 -5.35
N HIS A 101 -17.59 -1.85 -5.86
CA HIS A 101 -16.16 -1.53 -5.67
C HIS A 101 -15.79 -0.12 -6.12
N HIS A 102 -16.17 0.29 -7.34
CA HIS A 102 -15.89 1.66 -7.81
C HIS A 102 -16.68 2.73 -7.04
N LEU A 103 -17.90 2.43 -6.59
CA LEU A 103 -18.66 3.37 -5.78
C LEU A 103 -18.00 3.56 -4.40
N ALA A 104 -17.48 2.50 -3.80
CA ALA A 104 -16.71 2.60 -2.56
C ALA A 104 -15.44 3.45 -2.75
N HIS A 105 -14.69 3.23 -3.83
CA HIS A 105 -13.59 4.14 -4.19
C HIS A 105 -14.05 5.60 -4.24
N ALA A 106 -15.14 5.87 -4.98
CA ALA A 106 -15.63 7.22 -5.20
C ALA A 106 -16.11 7.90 -3.90
N VAL A 107 -16.90 7.19 -3.09
CA VAL A 107 -17.38 7.67 -1.78
C VAL A 107 -16.21 7.96 -0.85
N GLY A 108 -15.23 7.05 -0.75
CA GLY A 108 -14.08 7.22 0.13
C GLY A 108 -13.22 8.42 -0.25
N ALA A 109 -12.97 8.62 -1.55
CA ALA A 109 -12.23 9.76 -2.05
C ALA A 109 -12.97 11.08 -1.81
N PHE A 110 -14.28 11.13 -2.11
CA PHE A 110 -15.07 12.35 -1.91
C PHE A 110 -15.21 12.71 -0.43
N ALA A 111 -15.58 11.74 0.42
CA ALA A 111 -15.80 11.94 1.86
C ALA A 111 -14.56 12.48 2.59
N THR A 112 -13.36 12.14 2.12
CA THR A 112 -12.09 12.55 2.72
C THR A 112 -11.45 13.78 2.08
N SER A 113 -11.98 14.25 0.94
CA SER A 113 -11.40 15.35 0.16
C SER A 113 -11.57 16.74 0.81
N GLY A 114 -12.64 16.91 1.60
CA GLY A 114 -13.07 18.23 2.08
C GLY A 114 -13.75 19.11 1.03
N PHE A 115 -14.08 18.57 -0.15
CA PHE A 115 -14.84 19.29 -1.17
C PHE A 115 -16.35 19.16 -0.95
N ASP A 116 -17.09 20.25 -1.22
CA ASP A 116 -18.57 20.23 -1.18
C ASP A 116 -19.20 19.54 -2.40
N GLU A 117 -18.52 19.65 -3.55
CA GLU A 117 -18.86 19.00 -4.80
C GLU A 117 -17.57 18.69 -5.58
N ALA A 118 -17.55 17.55 -6.28
CA ALA A 118 -16.44 17.16 -7.14
C ALA A 118 -16.88 16.17 -8.23
N ALA A 119 -16.22 16.22 -9.38
CA ALA A 119 -16.14 15.04 -10.22
C ALA A 119 -15.31 13.99 -9.47
N VAL A 120 -15.68 12.72 -9.56
CA VAL A 120 -14.84 11.63 -9.04
C VAL A 120 -14.48 10.71 -10.20
N LEU A 121 -13.19 10.53 -10.42
CA LEU A 121 -12.65 9.63 -11.43
C LEU A 121 -12.05 8.42 -10.72
N VAL A 122 -12.54 7.24 -11.06
CA VAL A 122 -12.02 5.95 -10.61
C VAL A 122 -11.40 5.27 -11.81
N ILE A 123 -10.09 4.98 -11.78
CA ILE A 123 -9.41 4.20 -12.81
C ILE A 123 -8.71 3.03 -12.13
N ASP A 124 -9.15 1.81 -12.45
CA ASP A 124 -8.69 0.61 -11.78
C ASP A 124 -8.26 -0.49 -12.76
N GLY A 125 -7.62 -1.53 -12.25
CA GLY A 125 -7.35 -2.76 -12.99
C GLY A 125 -8.66 -3.51 -13.26
N GLN A 126 -9.42 -3.74 -12.20
CA GLN A 126 -10.70 -4.42 -12.19
C GLN A 126 -11.53 -3.91 -11.00
N GLY A 127 -12.84 -3.77 -11.16
CA GLY A 127 -13.79 -3.61 -10.07
C GLY A 127 -14.90 -4.66 -10.13
N GLY A 128 -16.10 -4.29 -9.67
CA GLY A 128 -17.26 -5.19 -9.60
C GLY A 128 -17.60 -5.83 -10.94
N TYR A 129 -18.09 -7.07 -10.91
CA TYR A 129 -18.64 -7.66 -12.13
C TYR A 129 -19.96 -6.99 -12.49
N GLU A 130 -20.17 -6.75 -13.79
CA GLU A 130 -21.34 -6.04 -14.30
C GLU A 130 -22.66 -6.63 -13.79
N GLU A 131 -22.74 -7.96 -13.68
CA GLU A 131 -23.91 -8.71 -13.20
C GLU A 131 -24.32 -8.39 -11.75
N PHE A 132 -23.40 -7.88 -10.93
CA PHE A 132 -23.65 -7.50 -9.53
C PHE A 132 -23.83 -5.99 -9.33
N LEU A 133 -23.75 -5.20 -10.40
CA LEU A 133 -23.93 -3.75 -10.30
C LEU A 133 -25.42 -3.38 -10.19
N PRO A 134 -25.77 -2.41 -9.33
CA PRO A 134 -27.13 -1.91 -9.25
C PRO A 134 -27.54 -1.24 -10.56
N GLU A 135 -28.85 -1.16 -10.82
CA GLU A 135 -29.38 -0.59 -12.08
C GLU A 135 -28.94 0.86 -12.31
N SER A 136 -28.80 1.64 -11.23
CA SER A 136 -28.30 3.02 -11.25
C SER A 136 -26.88 3.15 -11.83
N GLU A 137 -26.06 2.11 -11.68
CA GLU A 137 -24.72 2.01 -12.25
C GLU A 137 -24.78 1.45 -13.68
N ARG A 138 -25.56 0.37 -13.91
CA ARG A 138 -25.61 -0.35 -15.19
C ARG A 138 -26.11 0.49 -16.37
N ARG A 139 -27.05 1.43 -16.13
CA ARG A 139 -27.59 2.31 -17.18
C ARG A 139 -26.55 3.22 -17.84
N ASN A 140 -25.39 3.41 -17.20
CA ASN A 140 -24.34 4.32 -17.64
C ASN A 140 -23.13 3.60 -18.26
N ILE A 141 -23.29 2.31 -18.61
CA ILE A 141 -22.18 1.47 -19.09
C ILE A 141 -21.79 1.77 -20.54
N ARG A 142 -20.47 1.89 -20.75
CA ARG A 142 -19.74 1.83 -22.02
C ARG A 142 -18.88 0.57 -22.01
N ARG A 143 -18.97 -0.23 -23.06
CA ARG A 143 -18.19 -1.47 -23.19
C ARG A 143 -16.91 -1.22 -23.96
N ALA A 144 -15.79 -1.65 -23.36
CA ALA A 144 -14.52 -1.68 -24.05
C ALA A 144 -14.52 -2.77 -25.14
N GLY A 145 -13.97 -2.46 -26.31
CA GLY A 145 -13.63 -3.44 -27.33
C GLY A 145 -12.38 -4.21 -26.89
N VAL A 146 -12.56 -5.49 -26.55
CA VAL A 146 -11.47 -6.41 -26.14
C VAL A 146 -11.62 -7.74 -26.91
N PRO A 147 -10.55 -8.31 -27.49
CA PRO A 147 -10.64 -9.59 -28.19
C PRO A 147 -11.03 -10.76 -27.25
N ALA A 148 -12.12 -11.46 -27.57
CA ALA A 148 -12.58 -12.69 -26.90
C ALA A 148 -12.89 -12.56 -25.39
N LEU A 149 -13.82 -11.66 -25.05
CA LEU A 149 -14.33 -11.43 -23.69
C LEU A 149 -15.00 -12.66 -23.06
N LYS A 150 -14.68 -12.91 -21.78
CA LYS A 150 -15.38 -13.90 -20.95
C LYS A 150 -16.19 -13.26 -19.81
N ARG A 151 -15.80 -12.07 -19.31
CA ARG A 151 -16.50 -11.40 -18.21
C ARG A 151 -16.32 -9.87 -18.24
N PHE A 152 -17.39 -9.12 -17.94
CA PHE A 152 -17.34 -7.67 -17.85
C PHE A 152 -17.21 -7.23 -16.39
N SER A 153 -16.20 -6.40 -16.14
CA SER A 153 -15.91 -5.82 -14.84
C SER A 153 -15.66 -4.32 -14.96
N GLU A 154 -15.91 -3.57 -13.90
CA GLU A 154 -15.61 -2.14 -13.87
C GLU A 154 -14.10 -1.89 -14.15
N ILE A 155 -13.78 -0.91 -14.99
CA ILE A 155 -12.38 -0.53 -15.29
C ILE A 155 -12.14 0.98 -15.14
N VAL A 156 -13.16 1.79 -15.47
CA VAL A 156 -13.16 3.24 -15.27
C VAL A 156 -14.56 3.66 -14.84
N THR A 157 -14.68 4.62 -13.93
CA THR A 157 -15.98 5.25 -13.67
C THR A 157 -15.81 6.74 -13.38
N ILE A 158 -16.73 7.52 -13.93
CA ILE A 158 -16.88 8.95 -13.69
C ILE A 158 -18.16 9.11 -12.88
N TYR A 159 -18.02 9.69 -11.68
CA TYR A 159 -19.12 10.08 -10.83
C TYR A 159 -19.23 11.59 -10.71
N ARG A 160 -20.43 12.05 -10.36
CA ARG A 160 -20.70 13.38 -9.82
C ARG A 160 -20.98 13.23 -8.33
N ALA A 161 -20.20 13.89 -7.49
CA ALA A 161 -20.38 13.84 -6.04
C ALA A 161 -20.75 15.22 -5.50
N THR A 162 -21.76 15.25 -4.63
CA THR A 162 -22.25 16.43 -3.92
C THR A 162 -22.57 16.06 -2.47
N GLY A 163 -22.98 17.04 -1.65
CA GLY A 163 -23.42 16.76 -0.28
C GLY A 163 -24.57 15.74 -0.17
N ASP A 164 -25.36 15.59 -1.23
CA ASP A 164 -26.56 14.75 -1.28
C ASP A 164 -26.27 13.30 -1.73
N GLY A 165 -25.10 13.04 -2.33
CA GLY A 165 -24.76 11.71 -2.82
C GLY A 165 -23.70 11.66 -3.91
N VAL A 166 -23.45 10.44 -4.40
CA VAL A 166 -22.48 10.12 -5.45
C VAL A 166 -23.20 9.39 -6.59
N ASP A 167 -23.35 10.07 -7.72
CA ASP A 167 -24.10 9.58 -8.88
C ASP A 167 -23.17 9.12 -9.99
N CYS A 168 -23.38 7.90 -10.50
CA CYS A 168 -22.65 7.42 -11.68
C CYS A 168 -23.09 8.21 -12.91
N VAL A 169 -22.12 8.84 -13.57
CA VAL A 169 -22.33 9.59 -14.82
C VAL A 169 -21.94 8.74 -16.01
N GLU A 170 -20.82 8.04 -15.92
CA GLU A 170 -20.38 7.10 -16.94
C GLU A 170 -19.51 6.01 -16.35
N LYS A 171 -19.72 4.77 -16.79
CA LYS A 171 -18.95 3.62 -16.37
C LYS A 171 -18.40 2.87 -17.56
N HIS A 172 -17.15 2.51 -17.52
CA HIS A 172 -16.52 1.65 -18.52
C HIS A 172 -16.35 0.27 -17.92
N VAL A 173 -16.78 -0.74 -18.67
CA VAL A 173 -16.54 -2.14 -18.33
C VAL A 173 -15.64 -2.78 -19.37
N GLY A 174 -14.75 -3.64 -18.88
CA GLY A 174 -13.80 -4.41 -19.67
C GLY A 174 -13.34 -5.65 -18.90
N ASP A 175 -12.23 -6.20 -19.34
CA ASP A 175 -11.64 -7.40 -18.78
C ASP A 175 -10.20 -7.08 -18.38
N TRP A 176 -9.90 -7.09 -17.08
CA TRP A 176 -8.59 -6.66 -16.56
C TRP A 176 -7.44 -7.32 -17.32
N ILE A 177 -7.48 -8.66 -17.40
CA ILE A 177 -6.59 -9.50 -18.19
C ILE A 177 -7.41 -10.73 -18.61
N PRO A 178 -7.83 -10.85 -19.89
CA PRO A 178 -8.72 -11.92 -20.38
C PRO A 178 -8.23 -13.36 -20.13
N GLU A 179 -6.94 -13.53 -19.85
CA GLU A 179 -6.28 -14.82 -19.63
C GLU A 179 -5.55 -14.87 -18.28
N MET A 180 -6.12 -14.30 -17.21
CA MET A 180 -5.48 -14.22 -15.87
C MET A 180 -4.90 -15.55 -15.35
N GLU A 181 -5.50 -16.69 -15.70
CA GLU A 181 -5.00 -18.04 -15.34
C GLU A 181 -3.57 -18.31 -15.86
N ARG A 182 -3.12 -17.55 -16.86
CA ARG A 182 -1.79 -17.64 -17.49
C ARG A 182 -0.75 -16.72 -16.86
N LEU A 183 -1.04 -16.06 -15.74
CA LEU A 183 -0.07 -15.25 -15.00
C LEU A 183 0.93 -16.13 -14.23
N THR A 184 1.76 -16.84 -14.98
CA THR A 184 2.89 -17.63 -14.48
C THR A 184 4.18 -17.16 -15.14
N ALA A 185 5.32 -17.42 -14.48
CA ALA A 185 6.63 -17.08 -15.01
C ALA A 185 6.93 -17.68 -16.41
N GLU A 186 6.14 -18.65 -16.87
CA GLU A 186 6.26 -19.35 -18.16
C GLU A 186 5.44 -18.70 -19.29
N HIS A 187 4.81 -17.55 -19.07
CA HIS A 187 4.06 -16.83 -20.11
C HIS A 187 4.62 -15.43 -20.35
N GLY A 188 4.64 -14.99 -21.61
CA GLY A 188 5.01 -13.62 -21.97
C GLY A 188 3.96 -12.57 -21.59
N MET A 189 3.99 -11.44 -22.27
CA MET A 189 3.00 -10.37 -22.10
C MET A 189 1.59 -10.87 -22.43
N GLN A 190 0.62 -10.48 -21.59
CA GLN A 190 -0.78 -10.85 -21.76
C GLN A 190 -1.57 -9.72 -22.45
N ARG A 191 -2.75 -10.08 -22.99
CA ARG A 191 -3.71 -9.11 -23.50
C ARG A 191 -4.20 -8.19 -22.39
N PHE A 192 -4.59 -6.98 -22.77
CA PHE A 192 -5.12 -5.98 -21.86
C PHE A 192 -6.59 -5.67 -22.20
N GLY A 193 -7.38 -5.40 -21.18
CA GLY A 193 -8.73 -4.84 -21.35
C GLY A 193 -9.07 -3.77 -20.32
N SER A 194 -8.05 -3.26 -19.63
CA SER A 194 -8.10 -2.06 -18.77
C SER A 194 -6.75 -1.35 -18.73
N LEU A 195 -6.74 -0.08 -18.29
CA LEU A 195 -5.51 0.69 -18.14
C LEU A 195 -4.61 0.11 -17.03
N GLY A 196 -5.20 -0.35 -15.92
CA GLY A 196 -4.46 -1.07 -14.88
C GLY A 196 -3.96 -2.43 -15.38
N GLY A 197 -4.73 -3.12 -16.22
CA GLY A 197 -4.37 -4.38 -16.88
C GLY A 197 -3.18 -4.25 -17.81
N MET A 198 -3.09 -3.15 -18.56
CA MET A 198 -1.95 -2.85 -19.41
C MET A 198 -0.65 -2.71 -18.59
N TYR A 199 -0.70 -2.04 -17.43
CA TYR A 199 0.42 -1.98 -16.49
C TYR A 199 0.79 -3.34 -15.89
N ALA A 200 -0.22 -4.14 -15.54
CA ALA A 200 -0.04 -5.46 -14.98
C ALA A 200 0.56 -6.44 -16.00
N ALA A 201 0.10 -6.40 -17.25
CA ALA A 201 0.65 -7.19 -18.36
C ALA A 201 2.12 -6.85 -18.64
N ALA A 202 2.47 -5.56 -18.65
CA ALA A 202 3.87 -5.14 -18.79
C ALA A 202 4.72 -5.58 -17.58
N ALA A 203 4.20 -5.45 -16.36
CA ALA A 203 4.90 -5.91 -15.16
C ALA A 203 5.18 -7.42 -15.20
N HIS A 204 4.20 -8.21 -15.63
CA HIS A 204 4.35 -9.64 -15.83
C HIS A 204 5.39 -9.97 -16.89
N ALA A 205 5.34 -9.31 -18.05
CA ALA A 205 6.31 -9.53 -19.13
C ALA A 205 7.75 -9.22 -18.70
N ILE A 206 7.94 -8.12 -17.98
CA ILE A 206 9.26 -7.63 -17.59
C ILE A 206 9.80 -8.40 -16.38
N PHE A 207 8.98 -8.65 -15.35
CA PHE A 207 9.42 -9.14 -14.03
C PHE A 207 8.87 -10.52 -13.65
N GLY A 208 7.91 -11.06 -14.39
CA GLY A 208 7.23 -12.32 -14.06
C GLY A 208 6.17 -12.19 -12.96
N ASP A 209 5.85 -10.97 -12.49
CA ASP A 209 4.78 -10.70 -11.52
C ASP A 209 3.93 -9.52 -12.01
N ALA A 210 2.65 -9.78 -12.28
CA ALA A 210 1.68 -8.77 -12.70
C ALA A 210 1.49 -7.63 -11.69
N MET A 211 1.85 -7.88 -10.44
CA MET A 211 1.68 -6.94 -9.35
C MET A 211 2.92 -6.05 -9.10
N ASP A 212 3.95 -6.17 -9.94
CA ASP A 212 5.14 -5.31 -9.93
C ASP A 212 4.97 -4.04 -10.80
N SER A 213 3.74 -3.59 -11.05
CA SER A 213 3.42 -2.38 -11.84
C SER A 213 4.14 -1.12 -11.35
N GLY A 214 4.38 -0.99 -10.04
CA GLY A 214 5.17 0.11 -9.49
C GLY A 214 6.65 0.09 -9.91
N LYS A 215 7.21 -1.08 -10.27
CA LYS A 215 8.54 -1.19 -10.88
C LYS A 215 8.54 -0.75 -12.33
N VAL A 216 7.47 -1.03 -13.09
CA VAL A 216 7.28 -0.54 -14.47
C VAL A 216 7.33 0.99 -14.50
N MET A 217 6.62 1.66 -13.59
CA MET A 217 6.69 3.13 -13.44
C MET A 217 8.10 3.64 -13.08
N GLY A 218 8.87 2.89 -12.30
CA GLY A 218 10.26 3.25 -12.00
C GLY A 218 11.19 3.05 -13.21
N LEU A 219 10.96 1.98 -13.97
CA LEU A 219 11.76 1.61 -15.14
C LEU A 219 11.51 2.55 -16.32
N SER A 220 10.28 3.07 -16.47
CA SER A 220 9.92 3.99 -17.55
C SER A 220 10.74 5.28 -17.57
N ALA A 221 11.30 5.68 -16.42
CA ALA A 221 12.15 6.86 -16.33
C ALA A 221 13.54 6.69 -17.00
N LEU A 222 13.93 5.46 -17.37
CA LEU A 222 15.24 5.18 -17.95
C LEU A 222 15.33 5.41 -19.47
N GLY A 223 14.21 5.61 -20.16
CA GLY A 223 14.21 5.72 -21.62
C GLY A 223 12.95 6.36 -22.19
N ALA A 224 12.76 6.17 -23.50
CA ALA A 224 11.66 6.77 -24.25
C ALA A 224 10.66 5.69 -24.73
N PRO A 225 9.39 6.06 -24.96
CA PRO A 225 8.39 5.15 -25.53
C PRO A 225 8.85 4.51 -26.83
N ALA A 226 8.74 3.18 -26.92
CA ALA A 226 9.03 2.40 -28.14
C ALA A 226 7.79 2.16 -29.02
N HIS A 227 6.59 2.40 -28.50
CA HIS A 227 5.30 2.15 -29.16
C HIS A 227 4.41 3.38 -29.02
N ALA A 228 3.68 3.70 -30.09
CA ALA A 228 2.71 4.79 -30.09
C ALA A 228 1.47 4.42 -29.26
N VAL A 229 0.80 5.39 -28.64
CA VAL A 229 -0.37 5.13 -27.76
C VAL A 229 -1.49 4.40 -28.51
N GLU A 230 -1.66 4.72 -29.80
CA GLU A 230 -2.65 4.14 -30.70
C GLU A 230 -2.39 2.67 -31.03
N GLU A 231 -1.17 2.16 -30.81
CA GLU A 231 -0.85 0.73 -30.89
C GLU A 231 -1.31 -0.03 -29.63
N LEU A 232 -1.56 0.66 -28.52
CA LEU A 232 -2.06 0.06 -27.28
C LEU A 232 -3.58 0.21 -27.18
N PHE A 233 -4.12 1.42 -27.27
CA PHE A 233 -5.56 1.61 -27.19
C PHE A 233 -6.04 2.84 -27.96
N ARG A 234 -7.35 2.92 -28.17
CA ARG A 234 -8.06 4.11 -28.64
C ARG A 234 -9.24 4.41 -27.72
N ILE A 235 -9.45 5.69 -27.41
CA ILE A 235 -10.71 6.16 -26.83
C ILE A 235 -11.62 6.55 -28.00
N ARG A 236 -12.76 5.88 -28.12
CA ARG A 236 -13.79 6.11 -29.14
C ARG A 236 -14.50 7.46 -28.92
N PRO A 237 -15.17 8.01 -29.94
CA PRO A 237 -15.94 9.26 -29.80
C PRO A 237 -17.04 9.19 -28.73
N ASP A 238 -17.63 8.01 -28.52
CA ASP A 238 -18.63 7.76 -27.46
C ASP A 238 -18.03 7.68 -26.06
N GLY A 239 -16.68 7.71 -25.95
CA GLY A 239 -15.91 7.59 -24.72
C GLY A 239 -15.36 6.19 -24.44
N GLY A 240 -15.90 5.14 -25.07
CA GLY A 240 -15.47 3.77 -24.80
C GLY A 240 -14.03 3.49 -25.23
N PHE A 241 -13.39 2.46 -24.67
CA PHE A 241 -12.05 2.04 -25.07
C PHE A 241 -12.09 0.95 -26.14
N ASP A 242 -11.12 0.95 -27.04
CA ASP A 242 -10.76 -0.21 -27.85
C ASP A 242 -9.28 -0.54 -27.57
N PHE A 243 -8.99 -1.78 -27.21
CA PHE A 243 -7.68 -2.28 -26.82
C PHE A 243 -7.10 -3.23 -27.90
N PHE A 244 -5.79 -3.15 -28.19
CA PHE A 244 -5.16 -3.83 -29.34
C PHE A 244 -3.98 -4.77 -28.99
N ASP A 245 -3.95 -5.98 -29.55
CA ASP A 245 -2.90 -6.96 -29.22
C ASP A 245 -1.54 -6.75 -29.92
N GLY A 246 -1.40 -5.70 -30.75
CA GLY A 246 -0.23 -5.51 -31.62
C GLY A 246 1.10 -5.43 -30.86
N VAL A 247 1.10 -4.77 -29.70
CA VAL A 247 2.27 -4.69 -28.81
C VAL A 247 2.48 -6.00 -28.04
N VAL A 248 1.40 -6.64 -27.58
CA VAL A 248 1.44 -7.88 -26.78
C VAL A 248 2.19 -8.99 -27.51
N ALA A 249 1.90 -9.17 -28.80
CA ALA A 249 2.55 -10.18 -29.64
C ALA A 249 4.07 -10.02 -29.74
N ARG A 250 4.60 -8.80 -29.57
CA ARG A 250 6.06 -8.51 -29.64
C ARG A 250 6.81 -8.93 -28.36
N TYR A 251 6.09 -9.15 -27.26
CA TYR A 251 6.66 -9.52 -25.96
C TYR A 251 6.14 -10.89 -25.48
N ALA A 252 5.89 -11.81 -26.40
CA ALA A 252 5.37 -13.15 -26.10
C ALA A 252 6.41 -14.10 -25.48
N ASP A 253 7.68 -13.71 -25.44
CA ASP A 253 8.74 -14.54 -24.88
C ASP A 253 8.83 -14.49 -23.35
N ASN A 254 9.53 -15.48 -22.79
CA ASN A 254 9.64 -15.70 -21.34
C ASN A 254 10.92 -15.17 -20.71
N ARG A 255 11.75 -14.43 -21.46
CA ARG A 255 12.90 -13.75 -20.87
C ARG A 255 12.40 -12.66 -19.93
N ARG A 256 13.24 -12.29 -18.96
CA ARG A 256 12.88 -11.36 -17.89
C ARG A 256 13.99 -10.37 -17.68
N TRP A 257 13.65 -9.24 -17.08
CA TRP A 257 14.62 -8.25 -16.65
C TRP A 257 15.78 -8.92 -15.86
N PRO A 258 17.05 -8.61 -16.17
CA PRO A 258 17.52 -7.55 -17.07
C PRO A 258 17.76 -7.97 -18.54
N ASP A 259 17.39 -9.18 -18.96
CA ASP A 259 17.43 -9.56 -20.38
C ASP A 259 16.48 -8.66 -21.19
N HIS A 260 16.75 -8.41 -22.47
CA HIS A 260 15.96 -7.48 -23.31
C HIS A 260 15.83 -6.08 -22.71
N ARG A 261 16.89 -5.63 -22.02
CA ARG A 261 16.93 -4.39 -21.25
C ARG A 261 16.29 -3.20 -21.98
N ASP A 262 16.74 -2.91 -23.19
CA ASP A 262 16.32 -1.71 -23.92
C ASP A 262 14.87 -1.84 -24.42
N ASP A 263 14.46 -3.03 -24.85
CA ASP A 263 13.07 -3.32 -25.27
C ASP A 263 12.09 -3.21 -24.09
N TYR A 264 12.48 -3.64 -22.88
CA TYR A 264 11.67 -3.51 -21.67
C TYR A 264 11.65 -2.10 -21.09
N ILE A 265 12.73 -1.34 -21.20
CA ILE A 265 12.72 0.09 -20.89
C ILE A 265 11.76 0.80 -21.86
N GLY A 266 11.83 0.49 -23.16
CA GLY A 266 10.93 1.01 -24.17
C GLY A 266 9.47 0.66 -23.90
N LEU A 267 9.17 -0.61 -23.55
CA LEU A 267 7.83 -1.06 -23.17
C LEU A 267 7.29 -0.31 -21.94
N ALA A 268 8.10 -0.21 -20.89
CA ALA A 268 7.72 0.49 -19.67
C ALA A 268 7.42 1.97 -19.94
N ALA A 269 8.24 2.65 -20.75
CA ALA A 269 8.01 4.02 -21.17
C ALA A 269 6.75 4.17 -22.04
N SER A 270 6.47 3.22 -22.94
CA SER A 270 5.24 3.22 -23.75
C SER A 270 3.98 3.10 -22.92
N VAL A 271 3.93 2.14 -21.98
CA VAL A 271 2.77 1.92 -21.11
C VAL A 271 2.55 3.10 -20.16
N GLN A 272 3.65 3.69 -19.65
CA GLN A 272 3.59 4.92 -18.86
C GLN A 272 3.02 6.08 -19.69
N ARG A 273 3.52 6.30 -20.91
CA ARG A 273 3.00 7.34 -21.81
C ARG A 273 1.52 7.14 -22.13
N ALA A 274 1.11 5.91 -22.37
CA ALA A 274 -0.26 5.55 -22.70
C ALA A 274 -1.23 5.89 -21.54
N VAL A 275 -0.87 5.55 -20.29
CA VAL A 275 -1.69 5.91 -19.11
C VAL A 275 -1.73 7.42 -18.87
N GLU A 276 -0.61 8.13 -19.04
CA GLU A 276 -0.62 9.60 -18.93
C GLU A 276 -1.61 10.25 -19.89
N VAL A 277 -1.64 9.80 -21.15
CA VAL A 277 -2.59 10.29 -22.15
C VAL A 277 -4.03 9.93 -21.73
N ALA A 278 -4.27 8.67 -21.35
CA ALA A 278 -5.60 8.22 -20.94
C ALA A 278 -6.15 9.02 -19.75
N VAL A 279 -5.34 9.26 -18.72
CA VAL A 279 -5.74 10.02 -17.53
C VAL A 279 -6.13 11.44 -17.89
N LEU A 280 -5.39 12.11 -18.78
CA LEU A 280 -5.73 13.46 -19.25
C LEU A 280 -7.04 13.48 -20.05
N GLU A 281 -7.24 12.54 -20.97
CA GLU A 281 -8.48 12.47 -21.76
C GLU A 281 -9.69 12.15 -20.87
N LEU A 282 -9.56 11.21 -19.94
CA LEU A 282 -10.61 10.88 -18.99
C LEU A 282 -10.92 12.03 -18.03
N ALA A 283 -9.92 12.80 -17.61
CA ALA A 283 -10.14 14.01 -16.81
C ALA A 283 -10.90 15.09 -17.60
N ARG A 284 -10.54 15.35 -18.86
CA ARG A 284 -11.30 16.28 -19.72
C ARG A 284 -12.74 15.82 -19.93
N ARG A 285 -12.93 14.52 -20.12
CA ARG A 285 -14.25 13.91 -20.24
C ARG A 285 -15.06 14.06 -18.95
N ALA A 286 -14.46 13.78 -17.80
CA ALA A 286 -15.11 13.99 -16.50
C ALA A 286 -15.51 15.45 -16.30
N ARG A 287 -14.63 16.41 -16.64
CA ARG A 287 -14.93 17.84 -16.60
C ARG A 287 -16.10 18.21 -17.50
N ALA A 288 -16.13 17.69 -18.74
CA ALA A 288 -17.21 17.96 -19.70
C ALA A 288 -18.56 17.35 -19.28
N LEU A 289 -18.57 16.13 -18.75
CA LEU A 289 -19.80 15.43 -18.36
C LEU A 289 -20.38 15.94 -17.03
N THR A 290 -19.54 16.40 -16.11
CA THR A 290 -19.98 16.85 -14.78
C THR A 290 -20.16 18.36 -14.68
N GLY A 291 -19.38 19.15 -15.42
CA GLY A 291 -19.29 20.61 -15.27
C GLY A 291 -18.58 21.07 -13.99
N LEU A 292 -18.11 20.16 -13.14
CA LEU A 292 -17.57 20.46 -11.81
C LEU A 292 -16.10 20.86 -11.85
N LYS A 293 -15.72 21.80 -10.98
CA LYS A 293 -14.40 22.46 -10.97
C LYS A 293 -13.32 21.69 -10.22
N ARG A 294 -13.71 20.75 -9.38
CA ARG A 294 -12.82 19.94 -8.54
C ARG A 294 -12.89 18.48 -8.94
N LEU A 295 -11.78 17.77 -8.75
CA LEU A 295 -11.65 16.35 -9.05
C LEU A 295 -11.17 15.59 -7.82
N CYS A 296 -11.86 14.52 -7.46
CA CYS A 296 -11.30 13.45 -6.64
C CYS A 296 -10.81 12.33 -7.57
N TYR A 297 -9.57 11.88 -7.41
CA TYR A 297 -8.99 10.82 -8.23
C TYR A 297 -8.51 9.64 -7.36
N THR A 298 -8.98 8.43 -7.71
CA THR A 298 -8.76 7.18 -6.97
C THR A 298 -8.81 5.96 -7.92
N GLY A 299 -8.68 4.75 -7.36
CA GLY A 299 -8.46 3.50 -8.07
C GLY A 299 -6.96 3.18 -8.21
N GLY A 300 -6.60 1.92 -8.46
CA GLY A 300 -5.20 1.48 -8.43
C GLY A 300 -4.26 2.28 -9.35
N VAL A 301 -4.77 2.80 -10.48
CA VAL A 301 -3.97 3.62 -11.42
C VAL A 301 -3.65 5.00 -10.84
N ALA A 302 -4.45 5.54 -9.91
CA ALA A 302 -4.18 6.80 -9.24
C ALA A 302 -2.95 6.76 -8.30
N LEU A 303 -2.33 5.59 -8.08
CA LEU A 303 -1.00 5.48 -7.48
C LEU A 303 0.15 5.93 -8.42
N ASN A 304 -0.15 6.21 -9.69
CA ASN A 304 0.82 6.66 -10.69
C ASN A 304 1.16 8.15 -10.51
N ALA A 305 2.21 8.39 -9.71
CA ALA A 305 2.63 9.75 -9.36
C ALA A 305 3.07 10.61 -10.57
N VAL A 306 3.52 9.97 -11.66
CA VAL A 306 3.93 10.64 -12.89
C VAL A 306 2.70 11.15 -13.66
N ALA A 307 1.69 10.30 -13.85
CA ALA A 307 0.43 10.69 -14.49
C ALA A 307 -0.33 11.74 -13.68
N ASN A 308 -0.33 11.61 -12.35
CA ASN A 308 -0.98 12.56 -11.44
C ASN A 308 -0.38 13.97 -11.55
N GLU A 309 0.94 14.10 -11.64
CA GLU A 309 1.56 15.42 -11.80
C GLU A 309 1.17 16.05 -13.14
N LYS A 310 1.12 15.26 -14.23
CA LYS A 310 0.68 15.76 -15.54
C LYS A 310 -0.77 16.22 -15.51
N LEU A 311 -1.65 15.47 -14.84
CA LEU A 311 -3.04 15.84 -14.61
C LEU A 311 -3.18 17.19 -13.90
N ILE A 312 -2.43 17.38 -12.81
CA ILE A 312 -2.48 18.62 -12.02
C ILE A 312 -1.94 19.80 -12.83
N ARG A 313 -0.83 19.63 -13.56
CA ARG A 313 -0.25 20.68 -14.41
C ARG A 313 -1.13 21.05 -15.60
N ALA A 314 -1.94 20.12 -16.09
CA ALA A 314 -2.86 20.37 -17.19
C ALA A 314 -3.98 21.35 -16.82
N LYS A 315 -4.23 21.59 -15.52
CA LYS A 315 -5.25 22.54 -15.02
C LYS A 315 -6.63 22.34 -15.65
N ILE A 316 -6.99 21.07 -15.88
CA ILE A 316 -8.34 20.69 -16.36
C ILE A 316 -9.38 20.98 -15.27
N PHE A 317 -8.97 20.81 -14.02
CA PHE A 317 -9.70 21.14 -12.80
C PHE A 317 -8.91 22.18 -12.01
N ASP A 318 -9.64 22.98 -11.21
CA ASP A 318 -9.07 24.03 -10.36
C ASP A 318 -8.32 23.40 -9.18
N GLU A 319 -8.86 22.31 -8.64
CA GLU A 319 -8.28 21.54 -7.52
C GLU A 319 -8.44 20.03 -7.77
N VAL A 320 -7.40 19.26 -7.42
CA VAL A 320 -7.39 17.80 -7.52
C VAL A 320 -7.03 17.19 -6.17
N PHE A 321 -7.89 16.34 -5.64
CA PHE A 321 -7.64 15.51 -4.47
C PHE A 321 -7.20 14.11 -4.92
N LEU A 322 -6.05 13.67 -4.42
CA LEU A 322 -5.52 12.33 -4.62
C LEU A 322 -5.69 11.55 -3.31
N GLN A 323 -6.49 10.48 -3.34
CA GLN A 323 -6.69 9.66 -2.14
C GLN A 323 -5.38 8.93 -1.78
N PRO A 324 -4.89 8.99 -0.53
CA PRO A 324 -3.63 8.33 -0.14
C PRO A 324 -3.68 6.81 -0.37
N ALA A 325 -4.74 6.19 0.15
CA ALA A 325 -5.12 4.80 -0.09
C ALA A 325 -5.96 4.71 -1.38
N ALA A 326 -5.41 5.10 -2.54
CA ALA A 326 -6.15 5.05 -3.81
C ALA A 326 -6.38 3.63 -4.32
N GLU A 327 -5.52 2.68 -3.95
CA GLU A 327 -5.70 1.25 -4.25
C GLU A 327 -6.76 0.61 -3.36
N ASP A 328 -6.99 -0.69 -3.53
CA ASP A 328 -8.09 -1.47 -2.96
C ASP A 328 -8.16 -1.53 -1.43
N SER A 329 -7.26 -0.91 -0.67
CA SER A 329 -7.49 -0.60 0.75
C SER A 329 -8.43 0.60 0.97
N GLY A 330 -8.45 1.58 0.06
CA GLY A 330 -9.31 2.76 0.10
C GLY A 330 -10.82 2.51 0.13
N PRO A 331 -11.35 1.51 -0.61
CA PRO A 331 -12.75 1.11 -0.54
C PRO A 331 -13.25 0.79 0.87
N ALA A 332 -12.40 0.40 1.81
CA ALA A 332 -12.81 0.23 3.20
C ALA A 332 -13.30 1.54 3.82
N ILE A 333 -12.63 2.67 3.51
CA ILE A 333 -13.07 4.01 3.92
C ILE A 333 -14.43 4.32 3.27
N GLY A 334 -14.54 4.09 1.96
CA GLY A 334 -15.76 4.36 1.22
C GLY A 334 -16.96 3.55 1.67
N ALA A 335 -16.77 2.27 1.98
CA ALA A 335 -17.80 1.41 2.54
C ALA A 335 -18.30 1.94 3.89
N ALA A 336 -17.39 2.39 4.76
CA ALA A 336 -17.77 2.96 6.05
C ALA A 336 -18.60 4.25 5.89
N TYR A 337 -18.15 5.18 5.04
CA TYR A 337 -18.89 6.43 4.76
C TYR A 337 -20.20 6.19 3.99
N HIS A 338 -20.27 5.15 3.16
CA HIS A 338 -21.52 4.73 2.55
C HIS A 338 -22.53 4.28 3.62
N GLY A 339 -22.09 3.49 4.60
CA GLY A 339 -22.93 3.12 5.74
C GLY A 339 -23.37 4.31 6.58
N LEU A 340 -22.51 5.32 6.75
CA LEU A 340 -22.87 6.57 7.43
C LEU A 340 -23.98 7.30 6.67
N ALA A 341 -23.88 7.38 5.34
CA ALA A 341 -24.90 7.99 4.50
C ALA A 341 -26.24 7.26 4.57
N LEU A 342 -26.24 5.92 4.63
CA LEU A 342 -27.47 5.15 4.80
C LEU A 342 -28.16 5.39 6.16
N LEU A 343 -27.38 5.69 7.21
CA LEU A 343 -27.92 5.95 8.55
C LEU A 343 -28.33 7.42 8.77
N THR A 344 -27.66 8.36 8.12
CA THR A 344 -27.77 9.80 8.45
C THR A 344 -28.20 10.68 7.28
N GLY A 345 -28.21 10.15 6.05
CA GLY A 345 -28.49 10.89 4.83
C GLY A 345 -27.29 11.64 4.25
N THR A 346 -26.10 11.61 4.88
CA THR A 346 -24.90 12.28 4.35
C THR A 346 -23.64 11.41 4.43
N ALA A 347 -22.82 11.46 3.37
CA ALA A 347 -21.55 10.76 3.28
C ALA A 347 -20.34 11.66 3.62
N ARG A 348 -20.55 12.75 4.37
CA ARG A 348 -19.48 13.72 4.65
C ARG A 348 -18.58 13.26 5.79
N GLY A 349 -17.28 13.48 5.60
CA GLY A 349 -16.25 13.30 6.61
C GLY A 349 -15.55 14.61 6.93
N ALA A 350 -14.84 14.64 8.06
CA ALA A 350 -13.86 15.69 8.28
C ALA A 350 -12.76 15.59 7.19
N PRO A 351 -12.31 16.70 6.59
CA PRO A 351 -11.22 16.67 5.61
C PRO A 351 -10.01 15.98 6.21
N SER A 352 -9.66 14.79 5.69
CA SER A 352 -8.52 14.05 6.19
C SER A 352 -7.32 14.35 5.30
N VAL A 353 -6.56 15.37 5.68
CA VAL A 353 -5.26 15.65 5.05
C VAL A 353 -4.22 14.59 5.47
N HIS A 354 -4.53 13.78 6.48
CA HIS A 354 -3.65 12.75 7.02
C HIS A 354 -4.28 11.36 6.93
N ASP A 355 -3.47 10.38 6.53
CA ASP A 355 -3.79 8.96 6.45
C ASP A 355 -3.31 8.15 7.66
N SER A 356 -2.88 8.79 8.77
CA SER A 356 -2.41 8.16 10.01
C SER A 356 -3.57 7.54 10.80
N ALA A 357 -4.30 6.62 10.17
CA ALA A 357 -5.53 6.03 10.66
C ALA A 357 -5.28 4.78 11.52
N GLY A 358 -4.05 4.28 11.62
CA GLY A 358 -3.72 3.21 12.54
C GLY A 358 -3.80 3.64 14.01
N ARG A 359 -3.82 2.66 14.90
CA ARG A 359 -3.74 2.83 16.34
C ARG A 359 -2.39 3.42 16.76
N ARG A 360 -2.42 4.26 17.79
CA ARG A 360 -1.24 4.72 18.54
C ARG A 360 -0.85 3.70 19.62
N TYR A 361 0.45 3.49 19.79
CA TYR A 361 1.01 2.64 20.84
C TYR A 361 1.47 3.51 22.01
N ALA A 362 1.05 3.17 23.23
CA ALA A 362 1.48 3.89 24.42
C ALA A 362 2.97 3.60 24.73
N ASP A 363 3.62 4.51 25.45
CA ASP A 363 5.02 4.33 25.88
C ASP A 363 5.22 3.02 26.65
N SER A 364 4.25 2.61 27.47
CA SER A 364 4.28 1.35 28.21
C SER A 364 4.24 0.12 27.29
N GLU A 365 3.56 0.19 26.16
CA GLU A 365 3.52 -0.89 25.16
C GLU A 365 4.85 -0.99 24.41
N VAL A 366 5.46 0.16 24.11
CA VAL A 366 6.81 0.24 23.52
C VAL A 366 7.85 -0.32 24.49
N ASP A 367 7.79 0.06 25.77
CA ASP A 367 8.68 -0.46 26.81
C ASP A 367 8.54 -1.97 27.00
N ALA A 368 7.30 -2.46 27.00
CA ALA A 368 7.05 -3.89 27.10
C ALA A 368 7.58 -4.64 25.86
N ALA A 369 7.44 -4.07 24.66
CA ALA A 369 8.01 -4.64 23.43
C ALA A 369 9.56 -4.67 23.50
N ILE A 370 10.20 -3.59 23.98
CA ILE A 370 11.66 -3.54 24.19
C ILE A 370 12.09 -4.62 25.19
N GLY A 371 11.41 -4.74 26.33
CA GLY A 371 11.75 -5.71 27.37
C GLY A 371 11.57 -7.17 26.93
N ARG A 372 10.63 -7.44 26.00
CA ARG A 372 10.44 -8.77 25.41
C ARG A 372 11.38 -9.09 24.25
N THR A 373 12.04 -8.09 23.65
CA THR A 373 12.86 -8.32 22.46
C THR A 373 14.35 -8.46 22.82
N PRO A 374 14.95 -9.65 22.64
CA PRO A 374 16.36 -9.86 22.97
C PRO A 374 17.26 -9.06 22.03
N GLY A 375 18.43 -8.67 22.52
CA GLY A 375 19.45 -8.00 21.69
C GLY A 375 19.18 -6.53 21.38
N ILE A 376 18.26 -5.89 22.11
CA ILE A 376 17.97 -4.46 22.00
C ILE A 376 18.65 -3.69 23.14
N GLU A 377 19.25 -2.55 22.82
CA GLU A 377 19.82 -1.61 23.78
C GLU A 377 19.12 -0.25 23.65
N VAL A 378 18.67 0.30 24.76
CA VAL A 378 18.15 1.68 24.83
C VAL A 378 19.34 2.64 24.92
N VAL A 379 19.42 3.57 23.97
CA VAL A 379 20.51 4.57 23.92
C VAL A 379 20.07 5.98 24.31
N HIS A 380 18.76 6.25 24.29
CA HIS A 380 18.22 7.55 24.68
C HIS A 380 16.77 7.46 25.17
N ARG A 381 16.41 8.31 26.13
CA ARG A 381 15.07 8.48 26.68
C ARG A 381 14.74 9.98 26.77
N GLY A 382 13.49 10.36 26.50
CA GLY A 382 13.03 11.76 26.54
C GLY A 382 12.79 12.33 25.14
N ASP A 383 13.05 13.63 24.94
CA ASP A 383 12.95 14.23 23.61
C ASP A 383 13.99 13.62 22.66
N THR A 384 13.52 13.02 21.58
CA THR A 384 14.36 12.29 20.64
C THR A 384 14.80 13.11 19.43
N ILE A 385 14.27 14.32 19.22
CA ILE A 385 14.47 15.05 17.95
C ILE A 385 15.94 15.38 17.72
N ASP A 386 16.59 16.07 18.66
CA ASP A 386 17.99 16.47 18.51
C ASP A 386 18.91 15.27 18.32
N LYS A 387 18.67 14.19 19.06
CA LYS A 387 19.45 12.97 18.94
C LYS A 387 19.19 12.27 17.61
N ALA A 388 17.96 12.22 17.13
CA ALA A 388 17.63 11.67 15.81
C ALA A 388 18.30 12.47 14.68
N VAL A 389 18.37 13.80 14.78
CA VAL A 389 19.12 14.64 13.83
C VAL A 389 20.61 14.35 13.87
N GLU A 390 21.22 14.22 15.05
CA GLU A 390 22.62 13.83 15.20
C GLU A 390 22.90 12.48 14.49
N LEU A 391 22.03 11.49 14.71
CA LEU A 391 22.14 10.17 14.09
C LEU A 391 22.02 10.26 12.57
N LEU A 392 21.02 10.97 12.04
CA LEU A 392 20.85 11.16 10.60
C LEU A 392 22.08 11.82 9.98
N VAL A 393 22.59 12.90 10.57
CA VAL A 393 23.78 13.63 10.08
C VAL A 393 25.04 12.77 10.12
N SER A 394 25.13 11.81 11.06
CA SER A 394 26.22 10.83 11.09
C SER A 394 26.13 9.75 9.99
N GLY A 395 25.07 9.79 9.17
CA GLY A 395 24.82 8.84 8.08
C GLY A 395 24.08 7.57 8.52
N ALA A 396 23.46 7.58 9.69
CA ALA A 396 22.68 6.46 10.20
C ALA A 396 21.35 6.28 9.44
N ILE A 397 20.93 5.04 9.27
CA ILE A 397 19.59 4.65 8.83
C ILE A 397 18.69 4.55 10.06
N VAL A 398 17.71 5.45 10.14
CA VAL A 398 16.82 5.55 11.30
C VAL A 398 15.44 4.99 10.95
N GLY A 399 15.02 3.93 11.63
CA GLY A 399 13.64 3.50 11.67
C GLY A 399 12.81 4.46 12.51
N TRP A 400 11.89 5.16 11.89
CA TRP A 400 11.02 6.16 12.50
C TRP A 400 9.62 5.58 12.72
N PHE A 401 9.25 5.44 13.99
CA PHE A 401 7.97 4.92 14.45
C PHE A 401 7.24 6.01 15.24
N ASP A 402 6.16 6.55 14.67
CA ASP A 402 5.46 7.70 15.22
C ASP A 402 3.95 7.57 15.05
N GLY A 403 3.16 7.88 16.09
CA GLY A 403 1.71 7.90 16.03
C GLY A 403 1.04 6.65 15.41
N GLY A 404 -0.14 6.88 14.83
CA GLY A 404 -0.91 5.89 14.09
C GLY A 404 -0.31 5.62 12.72
N SER A 405 -0.31 4.37 12.25
CA SER A 405 0.23 4.03 10.93
C SER A 405 -0.61 4.61 9.79
N GLU A 406 0.06 4.80 8.66
CA GLU A 406 -0.55 5.19 7.38
C GLU A 406 -1.43 4.08 6.78
N LEU A 407 -2.55 4.45 6.15
CA LEU A 407 -3.33 3.57 5.28
C LEU A 407 -2.90 3.72 3.81
N GLY A 408 -2.56 2.60 3.18
CA GLY A 408 -2.13 2.54 1.79
C GLY A 408 -0.63 2.25 1.64
N PRO A 409 -0.09 2.31 0.43
CA PRO A 409 1.20 1.68 0.10
C PRO A 409 2.44 2.57 0.35
N ARG A 410 2.27 3.81 0.84
CA ARG A 410 3.36 4.77 1.05
C ARG A 410 3.58 4.96 2.54
N ALA A 411 4.82 4.88 3.00
CA ALA A 411 5.15 5.39 4.31
C ALA A 411 5.31 6.91 4.23
N LEU A 412 4.57 7.61 5.07
CA LEU A 412 4.36 9.05 5.08
C LEU A 412 4.80 9.66 6.41
N GLY A 413 5.70 8.99 7.13
CA GLY A 413 6.26 9.51 8.38
C GLY A 413 5.82 8.78 9.65
N HIS A 414 5.09 7.68 9.55
CA HIS A 414 4.65 6.93 10.74
C HIS A 414 5.35 5.59 10.91
N ARG A 415 5.58 4.87 9.80
CA ARG A 415 6.37 3.64 9.73
C ARG A 415 7.40 3.77 8.62
N SER A 416 8.38 4.65 8.85
CA SER A 416 9.33 5.12 7.84
C SER A 416 10.77 4.75 8.15
N LEU A 417 11.60 4.62 7.12
CA LEU A 417 13.06 4.65 7.23
C LEU A 417 13.53 6.02 6.75
N LEU A 418 14.24 6.73 7.61
CA LEU A 418 14.78 8.06 7.37
C LEU A 418 16.30 8.02 7.21
N CYS A 419 16.82 8.78 6.25
CA CYS A 419 18.26 8.92 6.01
C CYS A 419 18.63 10.33 5.56
N ASP A 420 19.89 10.70 5.79
CA ASP A 420 20.51 11.85 5.18
C ASP A 420 20.65 11.64 3.65
N PRO A 421 20.06 12.50 2.81
CA PRO A 421 20.09 12.33 1.36
C PRO A 421 21.33 12.93 0.68
N ARG A 422 22.20 13.64 1.43
CA ARG A 422 23.32 14.41 0.88
C ARG A 422 24.49 13.54 0.38
N PRO A 423 24.90 12.45 1.07
CA PRO A 423 25.96 11.59 0.57
C PRO A 423 25.57 10.88 -0.74
N ALA A 424 26.49 10.86 -1.71
CA ALA A 424 26.24 10.25 -3.02
C ALA A 424 25.97 8.73 -2.95
N ASP A 425 26.54 8.05 -1.96
CA ASP A 425 26.39 6.62 -1.72
C ASP A 425 25.16 6.27 -0.85
N ALA A 426 24.42 7.24 -0.32
CA ALA A 426 23.31 6.97 0.61
C ALA A 426 22.19 6.11 -0.03
N LYS A 427 21.89 6.34 -1.32
CA LYS A 427 20.93 5.52 -2.09
C LYS A 427 21.41 4.08 -2.23
N GLU A 428 22.70 3.90 -2.55
CA GLU A 428 23.33 2.59 -2.69
C GLU A 428 23.37 1.86 -1.34
N LYS A 429 23.80 2.55 -0.27
CA LYS A 429 23.81 2.03 1.10
C LYS A 429 22.43 1.51 1.51
N MET A 430 21.36 2.29 1.29
CA MET A 430 19.99 1.88 1.60
C MET A 430 19.54 0.68 0.75
N ASN A 431 19.80 0.71 -0.56
CA ASN A 431 19.43 -0.38 -1.46
C ASN A 431 20.18 -1.68 -1.16
N LEU A 432 21.47 -1.63 -0.89
CA LEU A 432 22.29 -2.82 -0.64
C LEU A 432 22.13 -3.39 0.76
N LYS A 433 22.04 -2.53 1.78
CA LYS A 433 22.09 -2.98 3.18
C LYS A 433 20.71 -3.26 3.79
N VAL A 434 19.65 -2.65 3.27
CA VAL A 434 18.31 -2.76 3.87
C VAL A 434 17.28 -3.25 2.86
N LYS A 435 17.19 -2.63 1.68
CA LYS A 435 16.09 -2.90 0.74
C LYS A 435 16.33 -4.05 -0.22
N HIS A 436 17.57 -4.43 -0.47
CA HIS A 436 17.99 -5.47 -1.41
C HIS A 436 17.24 -5.44 -2.75
N ARG A 437 17.07 -4.25 -3.33
CA ARG A 437 16.23 -4.01 -4.53
C ARG A 437 16.99 -3.35 -5.67
N GLU A 438 16.37 -3.32 -6.85
CA GLU A 438 16.94 -2.80 -8.09
C GLU A 438 17.29 -1.29 -8.00
N PRO A 439 18.41 -0.83 -8.59
CA PRO A 439 18.94 0.53 -8.39
C PRO A 439 18.07 1.64 -8.99
N PHE A 440 17.24 1.32 -9.99
CA PHE A 440 16.31 2.26 -10.61
C PHE A 440 15.13 2.61 -9.70
N ARG A 441 14.88 1.86 -8.61
CA ARG A 441 13.76 2.14 -7.71
C ARG A 441 14.02 3.41 -6.89
N PRO A 442 13.17 4.44 -7.01
CA PRO A 442 13.42 5.71 -6.34
C PRO A 442 13.16 5.69 -4.84
N PHE A 443 13.78 6.64 -4.14
CA PHE A 443 13.40 7.07 -2.80
C PHE A 443 12.65 8.41 -2.86
N ALA A 444 12.01 8.80 -1.76
CA ALA A 444 11.19 10.01 -1.72
C ALA A 444 11.85 11.08 -0.85
N PRO A 445 11.96 12.33 -1.34
CA PRO A 445 12.30 13.47 -0.48
C PRO A 445 11.09 13.89 0.38
N ILE A 446 11.32 14.12 1.68
CA ILE A 446 10.40 14.86 2.57
C ILE A 446 10.93 16.28 2.78
N ILE A 447 10.06 17.30 2.71
CA ILE A 447 10.43 18.73 2.84
C ILE A 447 9.29 19.52 3.50
N PRO A 448 9.54 20.59 4.27
CA PRO A 448 8.51 21.56 4.63
C PRO A 448 7.91 22.22 3.38
N GLU A 449 6.59 22.33 3.31
CA GLU A 449 5.87 22.83 2.13
C GLU A 449 6.39 24.21 1.67
N GLU A 450 6.64 25.12 2.60
CA GLU A 450 7.13 26.47 2.37
C GLU A 450 8.56 26.53 1.78
N LYS A 451 9.30 25.42 1.82
CA LYS A 451 10.64 25.31 1.22
C LYS A 451 10.61 24.63 -0.16
N ALA A 452 9.49 24.02 -0.56
CA ALA A 452 9.40 23.21 -1.79
C ALA A 452 9.82 23.97 -3.06
N ALA A 453 9.29 25.18 -3.27
CA ALA A 453 9.59 26.01 -4.45
C ALA A 453 11.06 26.48 -4.56
N GLN A 454 11.85 26.33 -3.50
CA GLN A 454 13.28 26.62 -3.51
C GLN A 454 14.09 25.47 -4.11
N TRP A 455 13.57 24.24 -4.04
CA TRP A 455 14.27 23.00 -4.40
C TRP A 455 13.68 22.30 -5.63
N PHE A 456 12.39 22.50 -5.87
CA PHE A 456 11.64 21.84 -6.94
C PHE A 456 10.96 22.87 -7.85
N ASP A 457 10.77 22.51 -9.11
CA ASP A 457 9.85 23.20 -10.01
C ASP A 457 8.41 22.86 -9.61
N THR A 458 7.83 23.63 -8.70
CA THR A 458 6.46 23.46 -8.23
C THR A 458 5.49 24.40 -8.96
N PRO A 459 4.28 23.95 -9.32
CA PRO A 459 3.26 24.86 -9.83
C PRO A 459 2.89 25.92 -8.78
N ALA A 460 2.81 27.19 -9.19
CA ALA A 460 2.67 28.35 -8.31
C ALA A 460 1.48 28.31 -7.32
N HIS A 461 0.48 27.46 -7.55
CA HIS A 461 -0.74 27.39 -6.75
C HIS A 461 -1.01 26.03 -6.08
N ALA A 462 -0.11 25.05 -6.22
CA ALA A 462 -0.32 23.73 -5.62
C ALA A 462 0.99 22.95 -5.39
N PRO A 463 1.92 23.43 -4.53
CA PRO A 463 3.10 22.66 -4.16
C PRO A 463 2.75 21.50 -3.21
N PHE A 464 1.54 21.49 -2.62
CA PHE A 464 1.16 20.50 -1.63
C PHE A 464 1.08 19.08 -2.23
N SER A 465 1.86 18.17 -1.66
CA SER A 465 1.95 16.75 -1.99
C SER A 465 2.18 15.96 -0.69
N PRO A 466 1.19 15.82 0.19
CA PRO A 466 1.41 15.18 1.50
C PRO A 466 1.61 13.66 1.42
N VAL A 467 1.22 13.03 0.31
CA VAL A 467 0.97 11.58 0.25
C VAL A 467 1.83 10.84 -0.78
N MET A 468 2.90 11.49 -1.29
CA MET A 468 3.82 10.92 -2.28
C MET A 468 3.15 10.40 -3.57
N LEU A 469 2.03 11.01 -3.97
CA LEU A 469 1.32 10.67 -5.21
C LEU A 469 1.61 11.65 -6.35
N ARG A 470 2.69 12.42 -6.24
CA ARG A 470 3.17 13.37 -7.26
C ARG A 470 4.68 13.32 -7.37
N VAL A 471 5.19 13.62 -8.57
CA VAL A 471 6.62 13.80 -8.85
C VAL A 471 6.87 15.24 -9.27
N PHE A 472 8.03 15.79 -8.94
CA PHE A 472 8.40 17.16 -9.31
C PHE A 472 9.82 17.18 -9.85
N PRO A 473 10.11 17.91 -10.94
CA PRO A 473 11.47 18.20 -11.34
C PRO A 473 12.21 18.94 -10.22
N PHE A 474 13.47 18.59 -9.97
CA PHE A 474 14.33 19.46 -9.17
C PHE A 474 14.61 20.76 -9.92
N LYS A 475 14.74 21.85 -9.18
CA LYS A 475 14.83 23.21 -9.75
C LYS A 475 16.06 23.41 -10.64
N ASP A 476 17.21 22.88 -10.23
CA ASP A 476 18.49 23.02 -10.93
C ASP A 476 19.50 21.92 -10.51
N GLU A 477 20.68 21.90 -11.14
CA GLU A 477 21.77 20.97 -10.80
C GLU A 477 22.29 21.13 -9.37
N LYS A 478 22.21 22.33 -8.80
CA LYS A 478 22.65 22.59 -7.42
C LYS A 478 21.72 21.88 -6.43
N ALA A 479 20.40 21.95 -6.66
CA ALA A 479 19.43 21.22 -5.85
C ALA A 479 19.63 19.71 -5.98
N LYS A 480 19.86 19.19 -7.19
CA LYS A 480 20.09 17.75 -7.43
C LYS A 480 21.37 17.25 -6.75
N SER A 481 22.49 17.94 -6.95
CA SER A 481 23.79 17.56 -6.38
C SER A 481 23.86 17.68 -4.86
N ALA A 482 23.01 18.50 -4.25
CA ALA A 482 22.92 18.62 -2.79
C ALA A 482 22.19 17.44 -2.12
N VAL A 483 21.30 16.72 -2.84
CA VAL A 483 20.52 15.60 -2.30
C VAL A 483 20.44 14.39 -3.25
N PRO A 484 21.57 13.89 -3.77
CA PRO A 484 21.60 12.90 -4.84
C PRO A 484 20.83 11.62 -4.53
N ALA A 485 20.68 11.24 -3.25
CA ALA A 485 20.05 9.99 -2.87
C ALA A 485 18.52 9.92 -3.15
N VAL A 486 17.88 11.08 -3.33
CA VAL A 486 16.44 11.22 -3.58
C VAL A 486 16.12 11.73 -4.98
N VAL A 487 17.15 11.92 -5.83
CA VAL A 487 16.99 12.30 -7.23
C VAL A 487 16.72 11.06 -8.08
N HIS A 488 15.67 11.11 -8.89
CA HIS A 488 15.28 10.06 -9.83
C HIS A 488 16.15 10.17 -11.09
N TYR A 489 16.16 9.12 -11.91
CA TYR A 489 17.01 9.08 -13.11
C TYR A 489 16.69 10.21 -14.09
N ASP A 490 15.41 10.60 -14.18
CA ASP A 490 14.92 11.70 -15.02
C ASP A 490 15.07 13.09 -14.36
N GLY A 491 15.75 13.19 -13.21
CA GLY A 491 15.95 14.44 -12.49
C GLY A 491 14.74 14.91 -11.68
N THR A 492 13.73 14.05 -11.49
CA THR A 492 12.58 14.35 -10.63
C THR A 492 12.73 13.79 -9.20
N GLY A 493 11.82 14.15 -8.30
CA GLY A 493 11.68 13.56 -6.98
C GLY A 493 10.21 13.34 -6.63
N ARG A 494 9.88 12.19 -6.05
CA ARG A 494 8.52 11.88 -5.57
C ARG A 494 8.29 12.49 -4.19
N LEU A 495 7.85 13.74 -4.19
CA LEU A 495 7.87 14.62 -3.03
C LEU A 495 6.77 14.29 -2.01
N GLN A 496 7.14 14.31 -0.73
CA GLN A 496 6.22 14.50 0.38
C GLN A 496 6.45 15.90 1.00
N THR A 497 5.45 16.77 0.94
CA THR A 497 5.49 18.07 1.62
C THR A 497 4.86 17.98 3.01
N LEU A 498 5.50 18.59 3.99
CA LEU A 498 5.06 18.60 5.38
C LEU A 498 4.47 19.96 5.74
N ARG A 499 3.32 19.93 6.42
CA ARG A 499 2.80 21.06 7.19
C ARG A 499 2.93 20.74 8.66
N ARG A 500 3.30 21.72 9.48
CA ARG A 500 3.40 21.53 10.94
C ARG A 500 2.08 21.06 11.56
N ALA A 501 0.94 21.52 11.02
CA ALA A 501 -0.38 21.13 11.49
C ALA A 501 -0.73 19.65 11.24
N SER A 502 -0.17 19.02 10.19
CA SER A 502 -0.44 17.61 9.89
C SER A 502 0.61 16.68 10.48
N HIS A 503 1.90 17.02 10.38
CA HIS A 503 3.00 16.14 10.83
C HIS A 503 3.94 16.88 11.79
N PRO A 504 3.50 17.31 12.98
CA PRO A 504 4.27 18.22 13.83
C PRO A 504 5.65 17.69 14.20
N ARG A 505 5.76 16.40 14.58
CA ARG A 505 7.02 15.81 15.04
C ARG A 505 8.00 15.60 13.89
N LEU A 506 7.54 15.04 12.77
CA LEU A 506 8.37 14.88 11.56
C LEU A 506 8.77 16.25 10.98
N TYR A 507 7.88 17.24 10.99
CA TYR A 507 8.21 18.61 10.58
C TYR A 507 9.35 19.16 11.45
N THR A 508 9.24 19.06 12.78
CA THR A 508 10.29 19.53 13.70
C THR A 508 11.62 18.81 13.48
N LEU A 509 11.60 17.50 13.19
CA LEU A 509 12.81 16.75 12.82
C LEU A 509 13.47 17.33 11.56
N VAL A 510 12.69 17.56 10.50
CA VAL A 510 13.22 18.08 9.22
C VAL A 510 13.69 19.53 9.36
N GLU A 511 13.01 20.34 10.16
CA GLU A 511 13.42 21.70 10.49
C GLU A 511 14.75 21.74 11.25
N ALA A 512 14.90 20.89 12.28
CA ALA A 512 16.14 20.76 13.03
C ALA A 512 17.28 20.21 12.16
N PHE A 513 16.99 19.24 11.28
CA PHE A 513 17.94 18.76 10.28
C PHE A 513 18.39 19.88 9.33
N ALA A 514 17.45 20.70 8.86
CA ALA A 514 17.74 21.86 7.99
C ALA A 514 18.65 22.88 8.70
N ALA A 515 18.37 23.18 9.97
CA ALA A 515 19.18 24.11 10.76
C ALA A 515 20.63 23.62 10.93
N ARG A 516 20.82 22.30 11.02
CA ARG A 516 22.15 21.68 11.18
C ARG A 516 22.93 21.49 9.89
N THR A 517 22.25 21.35 8.76
CA THR A 517 22.86 20.93 7.48
C THR A 517 22.77 21.95 6.36
N GLY A 518 21.89 22.95 6.49
CA GLY A 518 21.49 23.85 5.40
C GLY A 518 20.55 23.21 4.37
N VAL A 519 20.17 21.93 4.54
CA VAL A 519 19.35 21.17 3.59
C VAL A 519 18.03 20.77 4.24
N PRO A 520 16.87 21.27 3.79
CA PRO A 520 15.57 20.98 4.39
C PRO A 520 14.93 19.69 3.87
N ILE A 521 15.73 18.73 3.42
CA ILE A 521 15.27 17.50 2.79
C ILE A 521 15.84 16.30 3.55
N VAL A 522 14.98 15.36 3.89
CA VAL A 522 15.35 14.04 4.41
C VAL A 522 14.85 12.97 3.44
N LEU A 523 15.58 11.87 3.30
CA LEU A 523 15.11 10.71 2.54
C LEU A 523 14.06 9.95 3.35
N ASN A 524 12.91 9.64 2.76
CA ASN A 524 11.89 8.77 3.33
C ASN A 524 11.67 7.53 2.45
N THR A 525 11.55 6.36 3.08
CA THR A 525 11.06 5.13 2.46
C THR A 525 10.29 4.26 3.45
N SER A 526 9.58 3.25 2.96
CA SER A 526 8.77 2.36 3.81
C SER A 526 9.60 1.63 4.86
N PHE A 527 9.11 1.46 6.08
CA PHE A 527 9.77 0.62 7.07
C PHE A 527 9.34 -0.83 6.91
N ASN A 528 10.12 -1.57 6.13
CA ASN A 528 9.96 -2.99 5.82
C ASN A 528 11.22 -3.57 5.19
N VAL A 529 11.28 -4.90 5.10
CA VAL A 529 12.23 -5.63 4.26
C VAL A 529 11.60 -5.96 2.91
N MET A 530 12.42 -6.26 1.90
CA MET A 530 11.92 -6.80 0.63
C MET A 530 11.06 -8.05 0.86
N GLY A 531 9.93 -8.12 0.17
CA GLY A 531 8.98 -9.23 0.31
C GLY A 531 7.99 -9.06 1.45
N GLU A 532 8.15 -8.04 2.32
CA GLU A 532 7.27 -7.79 3.46
C GLU A 532 6.40 -6.54 3.30
N PRO A 533 5.21 -6.51 3.94
CA PRO A 533 4.43 -5.28 4.11
C PRO A 533 5.12 -4.32 5.08
N ILE A 534 4.68 -3.06 5.11
CA ILE A 534 5.13 -2.09 6.14
C ILE A 534 4.85 -2.66 7.53
N ILE A 535 5.76 -2.42 8.47
CA ILE A 535 5.59 -2.83 9.86
C ILE A 535 4.38 -2.14 10.52
N GLU A 536 3.80 -2.77 11.55
CA GLU A 536 2.70 -2.16 12.31
C GLU A 536 3.09 -1.93 13.78
N THR A 537 3.58 -2.97 14.45
CA THR A 537 3.80 -2.96 15.90
C THR A 537 5.21 -2.49 16.29
N PRO A 538 5.44 -2.00 17.52
CA PRO A 538 6.79 -1.72 18.02
C PRO A 538 7.71 -2.94 17.92
N GLU A 539 7.15 -4.11 18.20
CA GLU A 539 7.82 -5.39 18.11
C GLU A 539 8.28 -5.72 16.66
N ASP A 540 7.47 -5.40 15.64
CA ASP A 540 7.89 -5.52 14.23
C ASP A 540 9.06 -4.59 13.89
N ALA A 541 9.09 -3.37 14.45
CA ALA A 541 10.19 -2.43 14.26
C ALA A 541 11.49 -2.97 14.86
N LEU A 542 11.42 -3.52 16.09
CA LEU A 542 12.58 -4.05 16.80
C LEU A 542 13.15 -5.30 16.10
N PHE A 543 12.31 -6.22 15.64
CA PHE A 543 12.81 -7.39 14.89
C PHE A 543 13.32 -7.00 13.50
N SER A 544 12.75 -5.98 12.87
CA SER A 544 13.32 -5.40 11.65
C SER A 544 14.71 -4.80 11.90
N LEU A 545 14.93 -4.14 13.03
CA LEU A 545 16.25 -3.63 13.45
C LEU A 545 17.27 -4.76 13.66
N LEU A 546 16.85 -5.90 14.24
CA LEU A 546 17.73 -7.05 14.46
C LEU A 546 18.06 -7.81 13.17
N TYR A 547 17.13 -7.83 12.21
CA TYR A 547 17.25 -8.59 10.97
C TYR A 547 17.92 -7.81 9.82
N THR A 548 17.73 -6.49 9.76
CA THR A 548 18.25 -5.63 8.68
C THR A 548 19.50 -4.85 9.08
N ALA A 549 20.02 -3.99 8.20
CA ALA A 549 21.08 -3.05 8.54
C ALA A 549 20.56 -1.66 8.97
N VAL A 550 19.33 -1.57 9.50
CA VAL A 550 18.87 -0.36 10.20
C VAL A 550 19.77 -0.14 11.42
N ASP A 551 20.19 1.10 11.65
CA ASP A 551 21.13 1.42 12.72
C ASP A 551 20.41 1.69 14.05
N TYR A 552 19.29 2.42 13.98
CA TYR A 552 18.50 2.83 15.15
C TYR A 552 17.00 2.76 14.87
N CYS A 553 16.21 2.49 15.90
CA CYS A 553 14.77 2.76 15.89
C CYS A 553 14.44 3.89 16.86
N VAL A 554 13.68 4.86 16.38
CA VAL A 554 13.18 6.01 17.13
C VAL A 554 11.68 5.84 17.31
N PHE A 555 11.29 5.65 18.55
CA PHE A 555 9.92 5.81 19.04
C PHE A 555 9.73 7.22 19.58
N GLU A 556 8.50 7.63 19.93
CA GLU A 556 8.19 9.00 20.38
C GLU A 556 9.16 9.55 21.44
N ARG A 557 9.48 8.72 22.45
CA ARG A 557 10.32 9.11 23.60
C ARG A 557 11.58 8.28 23.80
N THR A 558 11.88 7.35 22.89
CA THR A 558 12.92 6.34 23.11
C THR A 558 13.67 6.08 21.82
N ILE A 559 14.99 6.02 21.91
CA ILE A 559 15.85 5.56 20.81
C ILE A 559 16.53 4.27 21.24
N VAL A 560 16.48 3.27 20.37
CA VAL A 560 17.10 1.97 20.57
C VAL A 560 18.04 1.64 19.42
N ARG A 561 19.00 0.75 19.69
CA ARG A 561 19.85 0.12 18.68
C ARG A 561 19.99 -1.38 18.96
N ARG A 562 20.60 -2.09 18.03
CA ARG A 562 21.09 -3.45 18.28
C ARG A 562 22.19 -3.41 19.34
N ALA A 563 22.03 -4.21 20.40
CA ALA A 563 23.02 -4.33 21.44
C ALA A 563 24.35 -4.84 20.86
N PRO A 564 25.52 -4.31 21.26
CA PRO A 564 26.82 -4.73 20.73
C PRO A 564 27.11 -6.24 20.85
N GLY A 565 26.51 -6.90 21.85
CA GLY A 565 26.62 -8.35 22.05
C GLY A 565 25.71 -9.20 21.14
N PHE A 566 24.72 -8.62 20.48
CA PHE A 566 23.82 -9.35 19.58
C PHE A 566 24.49 -9.54 18.22
N LYS A 567 24.69 -10.81 17.83
CA LYS A 567 25.37 -11.15 16.59
C LYS A 567 24.39 -11.43 15.46
N HIS A 568 23.43 -12.33 15.68
CA HIS A 568 22.54 -12.76 14.61
C HIS A 568 21.20 -13.31 15.11
N LEU A 569 20.16 -13.23 14.26
CA LEU A 569 18.82 -13.76 14.56
C LEU A 569 18.83 -15.28 14.82
N LEU A 570 19.75 -16.01 14.18
CA LEU A 570 19.91 -17.45 14.36
C LEU A 570 20.47 -17.85 15.73
N ASP A 571 20.98 -16.90 16.51
CA ASP A 571 21.45 -17.16 17.87
C ASP A 571 20.29 -17.17 18.88
N LEU A 572 19.10 -16.73 18.45
CA LEU A 572 17.87 -16.77 19.25
C LEU A 572 17.22 -18.16 19.21
N ARG A 573 16.39 -18.44 20.22
CA ARG A 573 15.64 -19.68 20.36
C ARG A 573 14.20 -19.49 19.88
N PRO A 574 13.81 -20.09 18.75
CA PRO A 574 12.43 -20.04 18.30
C PRO A 574 11.51 -20.94 19.13
N ARG A 575 10.34 -20.41 19.46
CA ARG A 575 9.26 -21.11 20.16
C ARG A 575 7.97 -21.00 19.37
N LEU A 576 7.25 -22.11 19.21
CA LEU A 576 5.96 -22.12 18.53
C LEU A 576 4.94 -21.28 19.30
N ASN A 577 4.18 -20.48 18.57
CA ASN A 577 3.08 -19.67 19.06
C ASN A 577 1.79 -20.05 18.30
N LEU A 578 1.40 -21.31 18.44
CA LEU A 578 0.33 -21.92 17.66
C LEU A 578 -0.79 -22.43 18.57
N LYS A 579 -2.03 -22.21 18.14
CA LYS A 579 -3.22 -22.85 18.71
C LYS A 579 -3.39 -24.27 18.15
N SER A 580 -3.13 -24.45 16.86
CA SER A 580 -3.20 -25.76 16.20
C SER A 580 -2.25 -25.86 15.00
N TYR A 581 -1.89 -27.10 14.66
CA TYR A 581 -1.12 -27.46 13.47
C TYR A 581 -1.73 -28.72 12.86
N ARG A 582 -2.04 -28.67 11.56
CA ARG A 582 -2.66 -29.77 10.81
C ARG A 582 -1.91 -29.98 9.50
N VAL A 583 -1.95 -31.22 9.02
CA VAL A 583 -1.44 -31.62 7.71
C VAL A 583 -2.62 -32.15 6.93
N GLU A 584 -2.91 -31.51 5.81
CA GLU A 584 -4.00 -31.89 4.93
C GLU A 584 -3.42 -32.40 3.62
N THR A 585 -3.91 -33.54 3.15
CA THR A 585 -3.51 -34.12 1.87
C THR A 585 -4.71 -34.10 0.95
N SER A 586 -4.64 -33.28 -0.11
CA SER A 586 -5.64 -33.25 -1.16
C SER A 586 -5.16 -34.03 -2.38
N PHE A 587 -6.07 -34.71 -3.05
CA PHE A 587 -5.82 -35.38 -4.32
C PHE A 587 -6.46 -34.58 -5.45
N ALA A 588 -5.64 -34.03 -6.34
CA ALA A 588 -6.08 -33.33 -7.55
C ALA A 588 -5.25 -33.81 -8.74
N ASP A 589 -5.90 -34.07 -9.88
CA ASP A 589 -5.26 -34.51 -11.14
C ASP A 589 -4.29 -35.70 -10.99
N GLY A 590 -4.64 -36.68 -10.14
CA GLY A 590 -3.82 -37.87 -9.89
C GLY A 590 -2.54 -37.62 -9.08
N ARG A 591 -2.35 -36.43 -8.52
CA ARG A 591 -1.22 -36.07 -7.65
C ARG A 591 -1.71 -35.76 -6.23
N ALA A 592 -0.97 -36.25 -5.24
CA ALA A 592 -1.18 -35.88 -3.84
C ALA A 592 -0.43 -34.58 -3.55
N ALA A 593 -1.15 -33.56 -3.08
CA ALA A 593 -0.56 -32.33 -2.56
C ALA A 593 -0.73 -32.31 -1.03
N THR A 594 0.38 -32.19 -0.31
CA THR A 594 0.38 -32.06 1.15
C THR A 594 0.52 -30.60 1.52
N GLN A 595 -0.43 -30.09 2.31
CA GLN A 595 -0.41 -28.73 2.83
C GLN A 595 -0.29 -28.74 4.35
N HIS A 596 0.67 -27.96 4.85
CA HIS A 596 0.85 -27.72 6.27
C HIS A 596 0.10 -26.46 6.67
N ILE A 597 -0.86 -26.57 7.59
CA ILE A 597 -1.72 -25.47 8.01
C ILE A 597 -1.50 -25.22 9.50
N VAL A 598 -1.23 -23.98 9.86
CA VAL A 598 -1.11 -23.52 11.25
C VAL A 598 -2.19 -22.52 11.59
N GLU A 599 -2.62 -22.52 12.85
CA GLU A 599 -3.42 -21.45 13.44
C GLU A 599 -2.55 -20.70 14.46
N ALA A 600 -2.04 -19.53 14.07
CA ALA A 600 -1.22 -18.68 14.93
C ALA A 600 -2.09 -17.80 15.84
N LEU A 601 -1.61 -17.54 17.06
CA LEU A 601 -2.25 -16.60 17.98
C LEU A 601 -1.60 -15.21 17.84
N THR A 602 -2.32 -14.28 17.23
CA THR A 602 -1.87 -12.89 17.10
C THR A 602 -2.48 -12.03 18.22
N PRO A 603 -1.93 -10.84 18.51
CA PRO A 603 -2.55 -9.88 19.44
C PRO A 603 -3.99 -9.50 19.08
N TRP A 604 -4.35 -9.62 17.80
CA TRP A 604 -5.66 -9.22 17.30
C TRP A 604 -6.63 -10.40 17.21
N GLY A 605 -6.15 -11.64 17.25
CA GLY A 605 -6.98 -12.83 17.12
C GLY A 605 -6.25 -14.01 16.44
N PRO A 606 -6.90 -15.17 16.33
CA PRO A 606 -6.34 -16.31 15.63
C PRO A 606 -6.26 -16.04 14.12
N ARG A 607 -5.19 -16.52 13.47
CA ARG A 607 -5.05 -16.50 12.01
C ARG A 607 -4.58 -17.84 11.50
N ARG A 608 -5.22 -18.33 10.45
CA ARG A 608 -4.77 -19.54 9.74
C ARG A 608 -3.80 -19.17 8.64
N ASN A 609 -2.71 -19.92 8.53
CA ASN A 609 -1.70 -19.74 7.49
C ASN A 609 -1.27 -21.09 6.93
N GLY A 610 -1.07 -21.15 5.62
CA GLY A 610 -0.31 -22.24 5.00
C GLY A 610 1.19 -22.05 5.22
N LEU A 611 1.92 -23.15 5.42
CA LEU A 611 3.36 -23.16 5.53
C LEU A 611 4.02 -23.77 4.30
N HIS A 612 5.13 -23.15 3.88
CA HIS A 612 6.04 -23.74 2.92
C HIS A 612 6.70 -25.00 3.51
N PRO A 613 7.04 -26.04 2.72
CA PRO A 613 7.67 -27.27 3.24
C PRO A 613 8.92 -27.03 4.09
N ALA A 614 9.78 -26.09 3.70
CA ALA A 614 10.95 -25.71 4.49
C ALA A 614 10.58 -25.12 5.86
N SER A 615 9.51 -24.33 5.93
CA SER A 615 8.96 -23.83 7.20
C SER A 615 8.41 -24.98 8.05
N ALA A 616 7.71 -25.94 7.43
CA ALA A 616 7.19 -27.12 8.12
C ALA A 616 8.31 -27.95 8.76
N ALA A 617 9.42 -28.17 8.04
CA ALA A 617 10.60 -28.87 8.56
C ALA A 617 11.25 -28.11 9.74
N ALA A 618 11.34 -26.78 9.66
CA ALA A 618 11.89 -25.97 10.73
C ALA A 618 11.02 -26.01 12.00
N ILE A 619 9.70 -25.83 11.88
CA ILE A 619 8.81 -25.78 13.05
C ILE A 619 8.78 -27.09 13.84
N GLN A 620 8.94 -28.24 13.17
CA GLN A 620 8.98 -29.56 13.83
C GLN A 620 10.18 -29.73 14.76
N ARG A 621 11.20 -28.87 14.64
CA ARG A 621 12.42 -28.88 15.46
C ARG A 621 12.44 -27.76 16.51
N MET A 622 11.40 -26.92 16.58
CA MET A 622 11.34 -25.80 17.53
C MET A 622 10.84 -26.28 18.89
N ASP A 623 11.77 -26.64 19.76
CA ASP A 623 11.51 -27.08 21.14
C ASP A 623 11.64 -25.93 22.17
N GLY A 624 11.95 -24.71 21.71
CA GLY A 624 12.19 -23.54 22.55
C GLY A 624 13.53 -23.53 23.30
N ARG A 625 14.42 -24.49 23.01
CA ARG A 625 15.76 -24.65 23.60
C ARG A 625 16.85 -24.56 22.54
N ALA A 626 16.65 -25.21 21.40
CA ALA A 626 17.55 -25.14 20.26
C ALA A 626 17.58 -23.73 19.67
N THR A 627 18.77 -23.26 19.28
CA THR A 627 18.92 -22.00 18.55
C THR A 627 18.52 -22.17 17.08
N GLY A 628 18.32 -21.06 16.37
CA GLY A 628 18.14 -21.08 14.91
C GLY A 628 19.27 -21.80 14.18
N ARG A 629 20.53 -21.69 14.65
CA ARG A 629 21.67 -22.42 14.08
C ARG A 629 21.61 -23.92 14.33
N ASP A 630 21.20 -24.34 15.53
CA ASP A 630 21.05 -25.76 15.85
C ASP A 630 20.00 -26.40 14.93
N ILE A 631 18.87 -25.69 14.72
CA ILE A 631 17.80 -26.14 13.82
C ILE A 631 18.31 -26.19 12.38
N LEU A 632 18.99 -25.14 11.91
CA LEU A 632 19.56 -25.09 10.56
C LEU A 632 20.48 -26.28 10.30
N LYS A 633 21.40 -26.56 11.23
CA LYS A 633 22.33 -27.69 11.12
C LYS A 633 21.60 -29.03 10.95
N ALA A 634 20.44 -29.18 11.58
CA ALA A 634 19.64 -30.40 11.50
C ALA A 634 18.84 -30.55 10.20
N ILE A 635 18.42 -29.44 9.56
CA ILE A 635 17.51 -29.47 8.40
C ILE A 635 18.16 -29.03 7.08
N ALA A 636 19.32 -28.38 7.10
CA ALA A 636 20.02 -27.94 5.89
C ALA A 636 20.23 -29.08 4.87
N PRO A 637 20.62 -30.31 5.27
CA PRO A 637 20.83 -31.40 4.31
C PRO A 637 19.58 -31.79 3.51
N SER A 638 18.38 -31.62 4.08
CA SER A 638 17.11 -32.00 3.43
C SER A 638 16.35 -30.84 2.80
N THR A 639 16.68 -29.60 3.18
CA THR A 639 15.95 -28.40 2.73
C THR A 639 16.76 -27.50 1.81
N GLY A 640 18.09 -27.64 1.80
CA GLY A 640 18.99 -26.72 1.10
C GLY A 640 19.09 -25.33 1.72
N LEU A 641 18.52 -25.12 2.92
CA LEU A 641 18.61 -23.85 3.63
C LEU A 641 20.05 -23.53 4.03
N ASP A 642 20.39 -22.25 3.96
CA ASP A 642 21.62 -21.64 4.47
C ASP A 642 21.31 -20.64 5.61
N GLU A 643 22.34 -19.99 6.16
CA GLU A 643 22.13 -19.04 7.27
C GLU A 643 21.22 -17.86 6.88
N ARG A 644 21.35 -17.36 5.64
CA ARG A 644 20.60 -16.21 5.16
C ARG A 644 19.12 -16.55 5.00
N THR A 645 18.83 -17.64 4.30
CA THR A 645 17.47 -18.12 4.03
C THR A 645 16.79 -18.62 5.31
N MET A 646 17.54 -19.21 6.25
CA MET A 646 17.00 -19.55 7.58
C MET A 646 16.68 -18.32 8.42
N ALA A 647 17.52 -17.28 8.41
CA ALA A 647 17.22 -16.03 9.11
C ALA A 647 15.96 -15.36 8.54
N ALA A 648 15.83 -15.32 7.21
CA ALA A 648 14.64 -14.85 6.53
C ALA A 648 13.39 -15.68 6.91
N LEU A 649 13.54 -17.01 7.00
CA LEU A 649 12.47 -17.91 7.43
C LEU A 649 12.03 -17.62 8.87
N LEU A 650 12.97 -17.50 9.82
CA LEU A 650 12.63 -17.19 11.22
C LEU A 650 11.97 -15.82 11.35
N HIS A 651 12.51 -14.81 10.67
CA HIS A 651 11.94 -13.46 10.64
C HIS A 651 10.51 -13.48 10.07
N GLY A 652 10.29 -14.15 8.94
CA GLY A 652 8.96 -14.28 8.32
C GLY A 652 7.96 -15.06 9.18
N LEU A 653 8.38 -16.15 9.81
CA LEU A 653 7.53 -16.91 10.74
C LEU A 653 7.15 -16.07 11.96
N ARG A 654 8.09 -15.27 12.49
CA ARG A 654 7.83 -14.33 13.59
C ARG A 654 6.84 -13.26 13.14
N ARG A 655 7.03 -12.69 11.95
CA ARG A 655 6.15 -11.65 11.39
C ARG A 655 4.71 -12.14 11.22
N ARG A 656 4.53 -13.44 10.98
CA ARG A 656 3.23 -14.14 10.89
C ARG A 656 2.74 -14.71 12.23
N TYR A 657 3.42 -14.38 13.34
CA TYR A 657 3.12 -14.85 14.70
C TYR A 657 3.15 -16.36 14.89
N VAL A 658 3.73 -17.12 13.95
CA VAL A 658 3.88 -18.58 14.04
C VAL A 658 4.88 -18.94 15.14
N ILE A 659 5.87 -18.07 15.37
CA ILE A 659 6.90 -18.25 16.39
C ILE A 659 7.10 -16.98 17.21
N SER A 660 7.63 -17.14 18.41
CA SER A 660 8.35 -16.12 19.16
C SER A 660 9.85 -16.42 19.14
N LEU A 661 10.68 -15.41 19.35
CA LEU A 661 12.14 -15.52 19.40
C LEU A 661 12.62 -14.96 20.74
N SER A 662 13.37 -15.75 21.49
CA SER A 662 13.91 -15.40 22.83
C SER A 662 15.40 -15.61 22.94
#